data_AF-A0A3Q9WI16-F1
#
_entry.id   AF-A0A3Q9WI16-F1
#
_cell.length_a   1.000
_cell.length_b   1.000
_cell.length_c   1.000
_cell.angle_alpha   90.00
_cell.angle_beta   90.00
_cell.angle_gamma   90.00
#
_symmetry.space_group_name_H-M   'P 1'
#
loop_
_entity.id
_entity.type
_entity.pdbx_description
1 polymer ?
#
loop_
_entity_poly.entity_id
_entity_poly.type
_entity_poly.pdbx_seq_one_letter_code
_entity_poly.pdbx_strand_id
1 'polypeptide(L)'
;MRTSNAKTRLTRRLASAVLLPGILGGALVFAPQASAQTGPTSAICNGVVNQLAHRGTVQENLLKTAAKKNADVITKLQAERTALQANAATLKAQIEQVNKEIAALDAANVQLDTDLANTTEELAAVTEQQASTVKAIDDATSKLAGLETRQAAVAAELTPLQEELAAAQADSADLKEQALAASAAVDAKQEAVRVANGELTGLEGTAAETAGNLARQEDAIDVARGELSTLTTAAQGAAAAADAAGQAVQDAVAVLQQLIDAGTTAQDTLDAQTAKIEAAQQTLTALQAKAAAAAGAVASKNADIAAAQATLAGLEAMATQTADAVTAKKGAITTAEGELATLRAAATTAAGAVTANSTRLTAVNAEITQLQKDLTATRAAVTSTREALTTAQNQAAALRVQRTALLDEIAGLSAQINAINGNSAHKRDLIAQRTEKQEQLAILNTQITDKNTVISGLQGDLTALQTQVTTLNAQLVAKQTESSNLQKEAAPLQATLTAANTAVATKEAEIKTLQGQLPALQTALTDAKAAAAGQQDAVAALQGQLPALSAAAADAREAVSTQEQVVADLEAALPGLTSGVEAAEAAVVAQRDVLDGLRTTLADAEAGLASATAAVAAKTAELTGLQERLPVLQAAADTATRAVTDKQGEIATLNAEADKLVAALGGLNSRITAKEAEVLALQNRVAPLLTQLNGLNGEISAVEAQLKTLQGQLTTLDKQVTDAQAVLRGLEAQKKANKDAITAQRKTVNTLEDKLGAVQGQIKAIDGQILLGGCVA
;
A
#
# COMPACT_ATOMS: atom_id res chain seq x y z
N MET A 1 30.52 -11.91 31.99
CA MET A 1 31.52 -11.38 32.96
C MET A 1 31.01 -11.65 34.37
N ARG A 2 31.92 -11.75 35.36
CA ARG A 2 31.88 -11.24 36.76
C ARG A 2 30.51 -11.05 37.48
N THR A 3 30.31 -11.34 38.77
CA THR A 3 30.97 -12.19 39.81
C THR A 3 30.30 -11.89 41.17
N SER A 4 30.18 -12.88 42.07
CA SER A 4 30.33 -12.75 43.56
C SER A 4 29.37 -11.89 44.41
N ASN A 5 29.28 -12.01 45.75
CA ASN A 5 29.39 -13.10 46.78
C ASN A 5 29.21 -12.45 48.19
N ALA A 6 28.99 -13.24 49.27
CA ALA A 6 29.30 -12.94 50.70
C ALA A 6 28.45 -11.88 51.47
N LYS A 7 28.36 -11.79 52.83
CA LYS A 7 28.65 -12.71 53.99
C LYS A 7 28.07 -12.17 55.35
N THR A 8 27.34 -13.03 56.10
CA THR A 8 27.49 -13.44 57.55
C THR A 8 27.91 -12.48 58.72
N ARG A 9 27.24 -12.52 59.92
CA ARG A 9 27.77 -12.87 61.33
C ARG A 9 27.13 -12.24 62.65
N LEU A 10 26.64 -13.10 63.60
CA LEU A 10 26.87 -13.27 65.11
C LEU A 10 26.43 -12.33 66.34
N THR A 11 25.82 -12.95 67.42
CA THR A 11 26.12 -12.99 68.95
C THR A 11 25.46 -12.22 70.21
N ARG A 12 24.87 -12.98 71.24
CA ARG A 12 25.10 -13.14 72.79
C ARG A 12 24.43 -12.43 74.11
N ARG A 13 23.72 -13.16 75.10
CA ARG A 13 23.98 -13.77 76.56
C ARG A 13 23.59 -13.39 78.13
N LEU A 14 23.51 -14.37 79.19
CA LEU A 14 23.33 -14.40 80.81
C LEU A 14 23.50 -15.76 81.82
N ALA A 15 23.43 -15.86 83.27
CA ALA A 15 23.46 -17.09 84.34
C ALA A 15 23.36 -17.04 86.03
N SER A 16 23.17 -18.13 86.98
CA SER A 16 23.26 -18.31 88.61
C SER A 16 22.86 -19.74 89.41
N ALA A 17 22.78 -20.27 90.76
CA ALA A 17 23.30 -20.30 92.29
C ALA A 17 22.67 -21.37 93.47
N VAL A 18 23.22 -21.83 94.73
CA VAL A 18 22.62 -22.79 95.92
C VAL A 18 23.31 -23.10 97.44
N LEU A 19 22.75 -23.83 98.57
CA LEU A 19 23.22 -24.12 100.10
C LEU A 19 22.69 -25.36 101.15
N LEU A 20 23.25 -25.83 102.39
CA LEU A 20 22.78 -26.92 103.51
C LEU A 20 23.41 -27.16 105.09
N PRO A 21 22.96 -28.09 106.12
CA PRO A 21 23.28 -28.30 107.69
C PRO A 21 23.46 -29.75 108.59
N GLY A 22 23.56 -29.93 110.01
CA GLY A 22 23.76 -31.22 110.96
C GLY A 22 23.73 -31.36 112.65
N ILE A 23 23.96 -32.53 113.47
CA ILE A 23 23.79 -32.81 115.07
C ILE A 23 24.49 -34.07 115.97
N LEU A 24 24.35 -34.37 117.38
CA LEU A 24 25.03 -35.40 118.44
C LEU A 24 24.29 -35.90 119.86
N GLY A 25 24.59 -36.72 121.02
CA GLY A 25 25.58 -37.69 121.84
C GLY A 25 25.29 -38.26 123.41
N GLY A 26 25.99 -39.22 124.21
CA GLY A 26 25.78 -39.76 125.73
C GLY A 26 26.63 -40.94 126.58
N ALA A 27 26.51 -41.33 127.98
CA ALA A 27 27.30 -42.41 128.90
C ALA A 27 26.94 -42.91 130.48
N LEU A 28 27.59 -43.94 131.26
CA LEU A 28 27.37 -44.50 132.78
C LEU A 28 28.37 -45.57 133.64
N VAL A 29 28.26 -46.02 135.02
CA VAL A 29 29.21 -46.98 135.95
C VAL A 29 28.87 -47.58 137.50
N PHE A 30 29.55 -48.63 138.26
CA PHE A 30 29.39 -49.21 139.77
C PHE A 30 30.41 -50.33 140.57
N ALA A 31 30.46 -50.73 141.96
CA ALA A 31 31.31 -51.86 142.78
C ALA A 31 31.23 -52.34 144.42
N PRO A 32 31.84 -53.48 145.08
CA PRO A 32 31.76 -54.13 146.59
C PRO A 32 32.93 -55.03 147.46
N GLN A 33 32.87 -55.57 148.81
CA GLN A 33 33.90 -56.48 149.72
C GLN A 33 33.65 -57.22 151.24
N ALA A 34 34.51 -58.13 152.00
CA ALA A 34 34.39 -58.89 153.45
C ALA A 34 35.58 -59.76 154.34
N SER A 35 35.51 -60.36 155.67
CA SER A 35 36.55 -61.25 156.58
C SER A 35 36.33 -62.02 158.11
N ALA A 36 37.23 -62.88 158.88
CA ALA A 36 37.12 -63.67 160.31
C ALA A 36 38.35 -64.50 161.21
N GLN A 37 38.30 -65.14 162.54
CA GLN A 37 39.39 -65.92 163.49
C GLN A 37 39.17 -66.81 164.97
N THR A 38 40.11 -67.64 165.73
CA THR A 38 40.02 -68.57 167.11
C THR A 38 41.26 -69.16 168.16
N GLY A 39 41.18 -70.04 169.35
CA GLY A 39 42.30 -70.73 170.35
C GLY A 39 42.17 -71.66 171.80
N PRO A 40 43.19 -72.37 172.59
CA PRO A 40 43.19 -73.50 173.80
C PRO A 40 44.31 -73.84 175.09
N THR A 41 44.28 -74.85 176.17
CA THR A 41 45.32 -75.27 177.41
C THR A 41 45.29 -76.62 178.50
N SER A 42 46.22 -77.03 179.56
CA SER A 42 46.29 -78.29 180.66
C SER A 42 47.33 -78.55 182.02
N ALA A 43 47.42 -79.66 182.98
CA ALA A 43 48.26 -79.96 184.37
C ALA A 43 48.58 -81.43 185.25
N ILE A 44 49.28 -81.67 186.53
CA ILE A 44 49.76 -83.03 187.34
C ILE A 44 50.33 -83.25 188.98
N CYS A 45 50.73 -84.46 189.74
CA CYS A 45 51.21 -84.75 191.30
C CYS A 45 51.99 -86.14 192.04
N ASN A 46 52.37 -86.41 193.43
CA ASN A 46 53.09 -87.63 194.27
C ASN A 46 53.02 -87.92 195.93
N GLY A 47 53.58 -89.02 196.60
CA GLY A 47 53.84 -89.39 198.11
C GLY A 47 54.98 -90.49 198.47
N VAL A 48 55.32 -91.26 199.60
CA VAL A 48 55.25 -91.43 201.16
C VAL A 48 56.24 -92.57 201.80
N VAL A 49 56.57 -92.76 203.16
CA VAL A 49 57.54 -93.81 203.82
C VAL A 49 57.28 -94.34 205.31
N ASN A 50 57.65 -95.61 205.72
CA ASN A 50 57.71 -96.25 207.11
C ASN A 50 58.45 -97.68 207.11
N GLN A 51 58.80 -98.52 208.15
CA GLN A 51 59.17 -98.55 209.63
C GLN A 51 59.76 -99.95 210.14
N LEU A 52 60.18 -100.17 211.44
CA LEU A 52 60.83 -101.43 212.04
C LEU A 52 60.59 -101.64 213.61
N ALA A 53 61.08 -102.56 214.52
CA ALA A 53 62.08 -103.68 214.69
C ALA A 53 61.82 -104.64 215.96
N HIS A 54 62.74 -105.55 216.43
CA HIS A 54 62.49 -106.70 217.42
C HIS A 54 63.64 -107.10 218.47
N ARG A 55 63.47 -108.08 219.43
CA ARG A 55 64.46 -108.56 220.50
C ARG A 55 64.22 -109.96 221.24
N GLY A 56 65.05 -110.40 222.24
CA GLY A 56 65.05 -111.70 223.05
C GLY A 56 65.19 -111.55 224.62
N THR A 57 65.34 -112.54 225.56
CA THR A 57 66.04 -113.88 225.64
C THR A 57 65.59 -114.86 226.82
N VAL A 58 66.24 -116.06 226.95
CA VAL A 58 66.50 -116.93 228.17
C VAL A 58 65.50 -118.07 228.60
N GLN A 59 65.87 -118.90 229.60
CA GLN A 59 65.71 -120.38 229.70
C GLN A 59 64.95 -120.94 230.95
N GLU A 60 64.75 -122.27 230.92
CA GLU A 60 64.41 -123.22 232.02
C GLU A 60 63.00 -123.11 232.67
N ASN A 61 62.36 -124.20 233.12
CA ASN A 61 62.79 -125.62 233.17
C ASN A 61 61.68 -126.56 232.60
N LEU A 62 61.85 -127.88 232.76
CA LEU A 62 60.89 -128.97 232.44
C LEU A 62 59.53 -128.73 233.16
N LEU A 63 58.33 -129.18 232.74
CA LEU A 63 57.88 -130.24 231.80
C LEU A 63 56.34 -130.04 231.55
N LYS A 64 55.64 -130.30 230.42
CA LYS A 64 55.91 -130.20 228.96
C LYS A 64 54.54 -130.24 228.18
N THR A 65 54.54 -129.90 226.89
CA THR A 65 53.54 -130.30 225.85
C THR A 65 52.28 -129.46 225.55
N ALA A 66 51.41 -129.08 226.49
CA ALA A 66 49.98 -128.80 226.14
C ALA A 66 49.65 -127.59 225.21
N ALA A 67 50.22 -126.40 225.43
CA ALA A 67 49.53 -125.14 225.06
C ALA A 67 49.81 -124.53 223.67
N LYS A 68 50.76 -125.05 222.86
CA LYS A 68 51.34 -124.27 221.73
C LYS A 68 50.51 -124.25 220.43
N LYS A 69 49.46 -125.06 220.29
CA LYS A 69 48.87 -125.39 218.97
C LYS A 69 47.94 -124.34 218.35
N ASN A 70 47.38 -123.42 219.12
CA ASN A 70 46.28 -122.55 218.63
C ASN A 70 46.74 -121.22 218.00
N ALA A 71 48.00 -120.81 218.18
CA ALA A 71 48.49 -119.51 217.69
C ALA A 71 48.64 -119.45 216.16
N ASP A 72 49.27 -120.47 215.57
CA ASP A 72 49.64 -120.47 214.14
C ASP A 72 48.43 -120.45 213.19
N VAL A 73 47.29 -120.97 213.65
CA VAL A 73 46.04 -121.06 212.87
C VAL A 73 45.47 -119.67 212.54
N ILE A 74 45.50 -118.74 213.51
CA ILE A 74 44.89 -117.41 213.38
C ILE A 74 45.66 -116.56 212.36
N THR A 75 46.99 -116.64 212.37
CA THR A 75 47.88 -115.88 211.47
C THR A 75 47.62 -116.21 209.99
N LYS A 76 47.30 -117.46 209.65
CA LYS A 76 47.05 -117.88 208.26
C LYS A 76 45.76 -117.26 207.69
N LEU A 77 44.67 -117.30 208.45
CA LEU A 77 43.35 -116.82 208.01
C LEU A 77 43.35 -115.31 207.72
N GLN A 78 44.15 -114.53 208.46
CA GLN A 78 44.30 -113.08 208.24
C GLN A 78 45.00 -112.73 206.92
N ALA A 79 45.90 -113.58 206.43
CA ALA A 79 46.57 -113.38 205.14
C ALA A 79 45.61 -113.58 203.95
N GLU A 80 44.84 -114.67 203.97
CA GLU A 80 43.90 -115.03 202.89
C GLU A 80 42.78 -113.99 202.71
N ARG A 81 42.27 -113.44 203.82
CA ARG A 81 41.31 -112.33 203.84
C ARG A 81 41.80 -111.10 203.07
N THR A 82 43.06 -110.73 203.26
CA THR A 82 43.65 -109.50 202.69
C THR A 82 43.76 -109.58 201.17
N ALA A 83 44.11 -110.76 200.62
CA ALA A 83 44.20 -110.98 199.18
C ALA A 83 42.84 -110.87 198.47
N LEU A 84 41.77 -111.38 199.09
CA LEU A 84 40.42 -111.29 198.51
C LEU A 84 39.88 -109.86 198.49
N GLN A 85 40.21 -109.03 199.49
CA GLN A 85 39.82 -107.62 199.52
C GLN A 85 40.46 -106.81 198.37
N ALA A 86 41.68 -107.16 197.94
CA ALA A 86 42.32 -106.53 196.78
C ALA A 86 41.58 -106.82 195.46
N ASN A 87 41.18 -108.08 195.23
CA ASN A 87 40.45 -108.48 194.02
C ASN A 87 39.10 -107.74 193.86
N ALA A 88 38.39 -107.51 194.97
CA ALA A 88 37.11 -106.81 194.95
C ALA A 88 37.22 -105.34 194.51
N ALA A 89 38.34 -104.67 194.78
CA ALA A 89 38.58 -103.30 194.34
C ALA A 89 38.81 -103.22 192.82
N THR A 90 39.62 -104.12 192.27
CA THR A 90 39.95 -104.16 190.83
C THR A 90 38.72 -104.36 189.94
N LEU A 91 37.85 -105.31 190.29
CA LEU A 91 36.61 -105.59 189.54
C LEU A 91 35.66 -104.38 189.51
N LYS A 92 35.59 -103.62 190.61
CA LYS A 92 34.69 -102.46 190.72
C LYS A 92 35.11 -101.31 189.78
N ALA A 93 36.40 -101.05 189.65
CA ALA A 93 36.93 -100.05 188.72
C ALA A 93 36.69 -100.40 187.23
N GLN A 94 36.69 -101.69 186.89
CA GLN A 94 36.46 -102.14 185.51
C GLN A 94 35.01 -101.92 185.04
N ILE A 95 34.03 -102.06 185.94
CA ILE A 95 32.61 -101.78 185.65
C ILE A 95 32.38 -100.29 185.35
N GLU A 96 33.04 -99.41 186.12
CA GLU A 96 32.87 -97.96 186.04
C GLU A 96 33.44 -97.37 184.74
N GLN A 97 34.53 -97.95 184.22
CA GLN A 97 35.10 -97.61 182.92
C GLN A 97 34.14 -97.95 181.75
N VAL A 98 33.63 -99.18 181.69
CA VAL A 98 32.81 -99.66 180.54
C VAL A 98 31.50 -98.88 180.41
N ASN A 99 30.86 -98.52 181.52
CA ASN A 99 29.65 -97.70 181.51
C ASN A 99 29.85 -96.31 180.90
N LYS A 100 31.08 -95.77 180.96
CA LYS A 100 31.44 -94.45 180.42
C LYS A 100 31.56 -94.45 178.90
N GLU A 101 31.94 -95.57 178.31
CA GLU A 101 32.07 -95.75 176.85
C GLU A 101 30.71 -95.84 176.15
N ILE A 102 29.70 -96.45 176.79
CA ILE A 102 28.34 -96.56 176.26
C ILE A 102 27.72 -95.19 176.02
N ALA A 103 27.80 -94.30 177.02
CA ALA A 103 27.19 -92.97 176.97
C ALA A 103 27.77 -92.07 175.85
N ALA A 104 29.03 -92.29 175.45
CA ALA A 104 29.65 -91.56 174.35
C ALA A 104 29.10 -91.98 172.97
N LEU A 105 28.76 -93.27 172.80
CA LEU A 105 28.20 -93.81 171.56
C LEU A 105 26.72 -93.43 171.39
N ASP A 106 25.93 -93.41 172.46
CA ASP A 106 24.53 -92.96 172.42
C ASP A 106 24.42 -91.49 171.94
N ALA A 107 25.31 -90.61 172.42
CA ALA A 107 25.35 -89.20 172.01
C ALA A 107 25.68 -89.02 170.50
N ALA A 108 26.57 -89.84 169.94
CA ALA A 108 26.99 -89.74 168.55
C ALA A 108 25.87 -90.08 167.54
N ASN A 109 24.89 -90.90 167.93
CA ASN A 109 23.76 -91.27 167.06
C ASN A 109 22.71 -90.16 166.92
N VAL A 110 22.56 -89.27 167.91
CA VAL A 110 21.57 -88.17 167.84
C VAL A 110 21.98 -87.13 166.80
N GLN A 111 23.29 -86.88 166.63
CA GLN A 111 23.79 -85.96 165.61
C GLN A 111 23.50 -86.46 164.18
N LEU A 112 23.79 -87.74 163.92
CA LEU A 112 23.57 -88.36 162.60
C LEU A 112 22.12 -88.31 162.12
N ASP A 113 21.15 -88.30 163.05
CA ASP A 113 19.73 -88.19 162.73
C ASP A 113 19.29 -86.76 162.38
N THR A 114 20.07 -85.76 162.80
CA THR A 114 19.89 -84.36 162.37
C THR A 114 20.47 -84.16 160.97
N ASP A 115 21.68 -84.68 160.73
CA ASP A 115 22.41 -84.47 159.48
C ASP A 115 21.68 -85.10 158.28
N LEU A 116 21.07 -86.29 158.45
CA LEU A 116 20.28 -86.98 157.42
C LEU A 116 19.04 -86.20 156.96
N ALA A 117 18.39 -85.46 157.86
CA ALA A 117 17.18 -84.70 157.53
C ALA A 117 17.52 -83.54 156.58
N ASN A 118 18.54 -82.75 156.92
CA ASN A 118 18.93 -81.55 156.18
C ASN A 118 19.32 -81.88 154.72
N THR A 119 20.17 -82.90 154.51
CA THR A 119 20.60 -83.32 153.15
C THR A 119 19.44 -83.87 152.30
N THR A 120 18.36 -84.34 152.93
CA THR A 120 17.15 -84.77 152.20
C THR A 120 16.37 -83.58 151.65
N GLU A 121 16.31 -82.47 152.40
CA GLU A 121 15.56 -81.26 152.02
C GLU A 121 16.28 -80.45 150.92
N GLU A 122 17.61 -80.33 151.00
CA GLU A 122 18.43 -79.66 149.97
C GLU A 122 18.29 -80.32 148.57
N LEU A 123 18.22 -81.66 148.52
CA LEU A 123 18.07 -82.41 147.27
C LEU A 123 16.74 -82.13 146.55
N ALA A 124 15.66 -81.86 147.28
CA ALA A 124 14.36 -81.56 146.70
C ALA A 124 14.37 -80.21 145.98
N ALA A 125 14.94 -79.18 146.60
CA ALA A 125 14.96 -77.81 146.05
C ALA A 125 15.70 -77.70 144.71
N VAL A 126 16.86 -78.35 144.58
CA VAL A 126 17.65 -78.35 143.32
C VAL A 126 16.88 -79.03 142.18
N THR A 127 16.11 -80.07 142.49
CA THR A 127 15.35 -80.85 141.51
C THR A 127 14.18 -80.03 140.92
N GLU A 128 13.49 -79.22 141.72
CA GLU A 128 12.42 -78.34 141.22
C GLU A 128 12.97 -77.23 140.30
N GLN A 129 14.12 -76.65 140.67
CA GLN A 129 14.73 -75.58 139.89
C GLN A 129 15.23 -76.07 138.51
N GLN A 130 15.60 -77.35 138.39
CA GLN A 130 15.96 -77.99 137.11
C GLN A 130 14.76 -77.98 136.13
N ALA A 131 13.58 -78.40 136.59
CA ALA A 131 12.36 -78.44 135.76
C ALA A 131 11.95 -77.05 135.24
N SER A 132 12.09 -76.01 136.05
CA SER A 132 11.78 -74.63 135.64
C SER A 132 12.66 -74.13 134.48
N THR A 133 13.92 -74.58 134.42
CA THR A 133 14.90 -74.14 133.42
C THR A 133 14.62 -74.77 132.06
N VAL A 134 14.14 -76.03 132.02
CA VAL A 134 13.77 -76.72 130.77
C VAL A 134 12.64 -75.98 130.05
N LYS A 135 11.56 -75.62 130.76
CA LYS A 135 10.40 -74.96 130.14
C LYS A 135 10.76 -73.64 129.42
N ALA A 136 11.69 -72.87 129.98
CA ALA A 136 12.14 -71.61 129.39
C ALA A 136 12.84 -71.80 128.03
N ILE A 137 13.47 -72.95 127.80
CA ILE A 137 14.13 -73.29 126.52
C ILE A 137 13.07 -73.56 125.44
N ASP A 138 11.99 -74.28 125.77
CA ASP A 138 10.91 -74.58 124.83
C ASP A 138 10.11 -73.33 124.42
N ASP A 139 9.80 -72.46 125.40
CA ASP A 139 9.12 -71.17 125.17
C ASP A 139 9.97 -70.27 124.23
N ALA A 140 11.29 -70.23 124.41
CA ALA A 140 12.21 -69.46 123.57
C ALA A 140 12.37 -70.06 122.16
N THR A 141 12.45 -71.40 122.04
CA THR A 141 12.53 -72.11 120.75
C THR A 141 11.30 -71.84 119.88
N SER A 142 10.12 -71.88 120.49
CA SER A 142 8.84 -71.62 119.80
C SER A 142 8.75 -70.18 119.25
N LYS A 143 9.38 -69.22 119.92
CA LYS A 143 9.39 -67.81 119.51
C LYS A 143 10.28 -67.56 118.28
N LEU A 144 11.40 -68.29 118.15
CA LEU A 144 12.35 -68.15 117.04
C LEU A 144 11.69 -68.50 115.69
N ALA A 145 11.09 -69.68 115.59
CA ALA A 145 10.41 -70.15 114.38
C ALA A 145 9.26 -69.22 113.93
N GLY A 146 8.58 -68.57 114.89
CA GLY A 146 7.54 -67.58 114.62
C GLY A 146 8.06 -66.26 114.00
N LEU A 147 9.34 -65.93 114.17
CA LEU A 147 9.99 -64.77 113.56
C LEU A 147 10.53 -65.10 112.17
N GLU A 148 11.21 -66.25 112.01
CA GLU A 148 11.70 -66.75 110.71
C GLU A 148 10.57 -66.85 109.67
N THR A 149 9.41 -67.37 110.09
CA THR A 149 8.21 -67.46 109.23
C THR A 149 7.75 -66.08 108.71
N ARG A 150 7.88 -65.02 109.52
CA ARG A 150 7.51 -63.65 109.13
C ARG A 150 8.53 -63.02 108.19
N GLN A 151 9.82 -63.29 108.40
CA GLN A 151 10.89 -62.82 107.52
C GLN A 151 10.70 -63.35 106.08
N ALA A 152 10.39 -64.64 105.94
CA ALA A 152 10.14 -65.27 104.64
C ALA A 152 8.94 -64.64 103.90
N ALA A 153 7.86 -64.29 104.60
CA ALA A 153 6.69 -63.65 104.02
C ALA A 153 7.00 -62.25 103.46
N VAL A 154 7.68 -61.39 104.22
CA VAL A 154 8.04 -60.02 103.79
C VAL A 154 9.03 -60.04 102.61
N ALA A 155 9.93 -61.04 102.57
CA ALA A 155 10.83 -61.23 101.44
C ALA A 155 10.07 -61.63 100.14
N ALA A 156 9.04 -62.47 100.26
CA ALA A 156 8.26 -62.93 99.10
C ALA A 156 7.41 -61.82 98.45
N GLU A 157 6.90 -60.86 99.23
CA GLU A 157 6.15 -59.70 98.68
C GLU A 157 7.05 -58.68 97.96
N LEU A 158 8.36 -58.66 98.25
CA LEU A 158 9.29 -57.65 97.73
C LEU A 158 9.73 -57.89 96.28
N THR A 159 10.01 -59.14 95.91
CA THR A 159 10.55 -59.51 94.60
C THR A 159 9.69 -59.04 93.41
N PRO A 160 8.38 -59.36 93.32
CA PRO A 160 7.57 -58.96 92.15
C PRO A 160 7.45 -57.45 92.01
N LEU A 161 7.41 -56.70 93.13
CA LEU A 161 7.31 -55.24 93.11
C LEU A 161 8.58 -54.55 92.61
N GLN A 162 9.73 -55.21 92.70
CA GLN A 162 10.98 -54.70 92.12
C GLN A 162 11.06 -54.96 90.61
N GLU A 163 10.52 -56.08 90.13
CA GLU A 163 10.41 -56.36 88.69
C GLU A 163 9.38 -55.46 87.99
N GLU A 164 8.19 -55.26 88.59
CA GLU A 164 7.18 -54.29 88.11
C GLU A 164 7.78 -52.87 87.98
N LEU A 165 8.56 -52.43 88.96
CA LEU A 165 9.20 -51.11 88.96
C LEU A 165 10.22 -50.95 87.83
N ALA A 166 11.04 -51.97 87.57
CA ALA A 166 12.01 -51.96 86.48
C ALA A 166 11.34 -51.93 85.10
N ALA A 167 10.26 -52.70 84.92
CA ALA A 167 9.48 -52.71 83.68
C ALA A 167 8.82 -51.35 83.41
N ALA A 168 8.15 -50.76 84.40
CA ALA A 168 7.50 -49.44 84.25
C ALA A 168 8.51 -48.31 83.97
N GLN A 169 9.75 -48.42 84.46
CA GLN A 169 10.83 -47.50 84.12
C GLN A 169 11.33 -47.65 82.66
N ALA A 170 11.42 -48.88 82.15
CA ALA A 170 11.76 -49.15 80.75
C ALA A 170 10.68 -48.64 79.79
N ASP A 171 9.40 -48.90 80.07
CA ASP A 171 8.26 -48.38 79.30
C ASP A 171 8.29 -46.84 79.20
N SER A 172 8.64 -46.15 80.29
CA SER A 172 8.73 -44.68 80.32
C SER A 172 9.86 -44.15 79.42
N ALA A 173 10.93 -44.91 79.22
CA ALA A 173 12.05 -44.52 78.36
C ALA A 173 11.71 -44.70 76.86
N ASP A 174 11.18 -45.86 76.47
CA ASP A 174 10.74 -46.14 75.09
C ASP A 174 9.69 -45.13 74.61
N LEU A 175 8.68 -44.82 75.46
CA LEU A 175 7.68 -43.81 75.13
C LEU A 175 8.27 -42.40 74.91
N LYS A 176 9.35 -42.04 75.62
CA LYS A 176 10.07 -40.77 75.42
C LYS A 176 10.86 -40.74 74.11
N GLU A 177 11.46 -41.85 73.72
CA GLU A 177 12.13 -41.97 72.41
C GLU A 177 11.12 -41.89 71.26
N GLN A 178 9.97 -42.57 71.37
CA GLN A 178 8.85 -42.46 70.43
C GLN A 178 8.33 -41.03 70.31
N ALA A 179 8.22 -40.29 71.42
CA ALA A 179 7.79 -38.88 71.40
C ALA A 179 8.80 -37.95 70.71
N LEU A 180 10.11 -38.18 70.91
CA LEU A 180 11.17 -37.44 70.19
C LEU A 180 11.16 -37.72 68.69
N ALA A 181 11.00 -38.99 68.30
CA ALA A 181 10.87 -39.38 66.89
C ALA A 181 9.61 -38.77 66.23
N ALA A 182 8.48 -38.74 66.95
CA ALA A 182 7.26 -38.07 66.49
C ALA A 182 7.47 -36.55 66.33
N SER A 183 8.21 -35.89 67.23
CA SER A 183 8.50 -34.46 67.13
C SER A 183 9.29 -34.13 65.86
N ALA A 184 10.36 -34.89 65.58
CA ALA A 184 11.16 -34.72 64.37
C ALA A 184 10.34 -34.96 63.08
N ALA A 185 9.35 -35.86 63.13
CA ALA A 185 8.43 -36.09 62.02
C ALA A 185 7.44 -34.93 61.81
N VAL A 186 6.97 -34.27 62.88
CA VAL A 186 6.17 -33.03 62.78
C VAL A 186 6.99 -31.91 62.15
N ASP A 187 8.21 -31.67 62.65
CA ASP A 187 9.11 -30.61 62.13
C ASP A 187 9.41 -30.82 60.63
N ALA A 188 9.70 -32.05 60.23
CA ALA A 188 9.95 -32.40 58.83
C ALA A 188 8.72 -32.18 57.92
N LYS A 189 7.50 -32.42 58.43
CA LYS A 189 6.26 -32.14 57.69
C LYS A 189 5.93 -30.65 57.62
N GLN A 190 6.21 -29.89 58.68
CA GLN A 190 6.06 -28.42 58.65
C GLN A 190 7.03 -27.77 57.66
N GLU A 191 8.28 -28.23 57.57
CA GLU A 191 9.22 -27.75 56.55
C GLU A 191 8.79 -28.14 55.12
N ALA A 192 8.26 -29.35 54.92
CA ALA A 192 7.68 -29.75 53.63
C ALA A 192 6.49 -28.85 53.23
N VAL A 193 5.59 -28.53 54.17
CA VAL A 193 4.52 -27.54 53.95
C VAL A 193 5.09 -26.17 53.59
N ARG A 194 6.15 -25.71 54.26
CA ARG A 194 6.79 -24.42 53.99
C ARG A 194 7.40 -24.36 52.58
N VAL A 195 8.05 -25.44 52.13
CA VAL A 195 8.59 -25.55 50.76
C VAL A 195 7.46 -25.58 49.73
N ALA A 196 6.43 -26.42 49.96
CA ALA A 196 5.29 -26.55 49.06
C ALA A 196 4.51 -25.23 48.88
N ASN A 197 4.34 -24.42 49.93
CA ASN A 197 3.77 -23.08 49.83
C ASN A 197 4.64 -22.12 49.01
N GLY A 198 5.97 -22.21 49.11
CA GLY A 198 6.88 -21.41 48.28
C GLY A 198 6.80 -21.76 46.79
N GLU A 199 6.63 -23.04 46.48
CA GLU A 199 6.38 -23.52 45.12
C GLU A 199 5.00 -23.07 44.62
N LEU A 200 3.96 -23.15 45.46
CA LEU A 200 2.62 -22.65 45.14
C LEU A 200 2.63 -21.18 44.73
N THR A 201 3.28 -20.29 45.49
CA THR A 201 3.36 -18.86 45.12
C THR A 201 4.08 -18.64 43.77
N GLY A 202 5.05 -19.49 43.41
CA GLY A 202 5.68 -19.48 42.08
C GLY A 202 4.73 -19.92 40.97
N LEU A 203 3.91 -20.94 41.22
CA LEU A 203 2.88 -21.42 40.29
C LEU A 203 1.73 -20.42 40.14
N GLU A 204 1.31 -19.76 41.22
CA GLU A 204 0.30 -18.69 41.21
C GLU A 204 0.78 -17.47 40.40
N GLY A 205 2.04 -17.07 40.56
CA GLY A 205 2.67 -16.05 39.71
C GLY A 205 2.71 -16.45 38.23
N THR A 206 3.02 -17.72 37.93
CA THR A 206 3.03 -18.27 36.56
C THR A 206 1.62 -18.32 35.96
N ALA A 207 0.60 -18.65 36.75
CA ALA A 207 -0.80 -18.64 36.35
C ALA A 207 -1.29 -17.21 36.06
N ALA A 208 -0.93 -16.23 36.91
CA ALA A 208 -1.24 -14.82 36.69
C ALA A 208 -0.55 -14.26 35.43
N GLU A 209 0.71 -14.62 35.17
CA GLU A 209 1.43 -14.19 33.96
C GLU A 209 0.84 -14.82 32.70
N THR A 210 0.52 -16.12 32.71
CA THR A 210 -0.09 -16.80 31.56
C THR A 210 -1.51 -16.30 31.26
N ALA A 211 -2.35 -16.07 32.28
CA ALA A 211 -3.64 -15.40 32.11
C ALA A 211 -3.48 -13.96 31.57
N GLY A 212 -2.52 -13.20 32.08
CA GLY A 212 -2.21 -11.85 31.62
C GLY A 212 -1.60 -11.80 30.21
N ASN A 213 -0.98 -12.89 29.73
CA ASN A 213 -0.57 -13.05 28.34
C ASN A 213 -1.75 -13.44 27.43
N LEU A 214 -2.68 -14.28 27.91
CA LEU A 214 -3.89 -14.66 27.18
C LEU A 214 -4.79 -13.46 26.91
N ALA A 215 -5.12 -12.66 27.94
CA ALA A 215 -5.97 -11.47 27.77
C ALA A 215 -5.36 -10.45 26.78
N ARG A 216 -4.04 -10.21 26.84
CA ARG A 216 -3.33 -9.36 25.86
C ARG A 216 -3.34 -9.93 24.44
N GLN A 217 -3.44 -11.25 24.28
CA GLN A 217 -3.59 -11.89 22.98
C GLN A 217 -5.01 -11.71 22.43
N GLU A 218 -6.03 -11.77 23.30
CA GLU A 218 -7.44 -11.51 22.94
C GLU A 218 -7.64 -10.04 22.55
N ASP A 219 -7.17 -9.09 23.35
CA ASP A 219 -7.15 -7.64 23.03
C ASP A 219 -6.49 -7.37 21.67
N ALA A 220 -5.34 -8.00 21.40
CA ALA A 220 -4.62 -7.82 20.14
C ALA A 220 -5.39 -8.37 18.93
N ILE A 221 -6.14 -9.46 19.08
CA ILE A 221 -7.01 -10.00 18.03
C ILE A 221 -8.17 -9.03 17.73
N ASP A 222 -8.79 -8.43 18.76
CA ASP A 222 -9.91 -7.51 18.56
C ASP A 222 -9.47 -6.13 18.00
N VAL A 223 -8.30 -5.63 18.39
CA VAL A 223 -7.67 -4.49 17.70
C VAL A 223 -7.40 -4.83 16.24
N ALA A 224 -6.79 -5.99 15.95
CA ALA A 224 -6.52 -6.41 14.57
C ALA A 224 -7.80 -6.61 13.74
N ARG A 225 -8.91 -7.05 14.34
CA ARG A 225 -10.25 -7.11 13.70
C ARG A 225 -10.76 -5.71 13.33
N GLY A 226 -10.63 -4.73 14.23
CA GLY A 226 -11.03 -3.34 13.97
C GLY A 226 -10.20 -2.69 12.87
N GLU A 227 -8.88 -2.90 12.89
CA GLU A 227 -7.97 -2.43 11.85
C GLU A 227 -8.24 -3.11 10.50
N LEU A 228 -8.47 -4.43 10.47
CA LEU A 228 -8.82 -5.15 9.25
C LEU A 228 -10.15 -4.67 8.65
N SER A 229 -11.17 -4.41 9.49
CA SER A 229 -12.45 -3.82 9.04
C SER A 229 -12.24 -2.46 8.37
N THR A 230 -11.42 -1.60 9.00
CA THR A 230 -11.09 -0.26 8.48
C THR A 230 -10.33 -0.34 7.15
N LEU A 231 -9.34 -1.22 7.04
CA LEU A 231 -8.60 -1.48 5.80
C LEU A 231 -9.50 -2.06 4.70
N THR A 232 -10.48 -2.90 5.07
CA THR A 232 -11.45 -3.47 4.10
C THR A 232 -12.34 -2.37 3.53
N THR A 233 -12.85 -1.45 4.35
CA THR A 233 -13.59 -0.27 3.86
C THR A 233 -12.71 0.64 3.00
N ALA A 234 -11.43 0.83 3.34
CA ALA A 234 -10.50 1.59 2.52
C ALA A 234 -10.24 0.93 1.14
N ALA A 235 -10.11 -0.40 1.09
CA ALA A 235 -9.97 -1.15 -0.16
C ALA A 235 -11.25 -1.08 -1.03
N GLN A 236 -12.43 -1.13 -0.42
CA GLN A 236 -13.71 -0.91 -1.13
C GLN A 236 -13.81 0.52 -1.71
N GLY A 237 -13.38 1.53 -0.96
CA GLY A 237 -13.30 2.92 -1.43
C GLY A 237 -12.31 3.09 -2.59
N ALA A 238 -11.14 2.44 -2.52
CA ALA A 238 -10.15 2.45 -3.59
C ALA A 238 -10.64 1.71 -4.85
N ALA A 239 -11.41 0.62 -4.70
CA ALA A 239 -12.03 -0.08 -5.83
C ALA A 239 -13.03 0.82 -6.56
N ALA A 240 -13.95 1.45 -5.82
CA ALA A 240 -14.90 2.40 -6.39
C ALA A 240 -14.23 3.62 -7.04
N ALA A 241 -13.07 4.06 -6.53
CA ALA A 241 -12.27 5.11 -7.16
C ALA A 241 -11.62 4.67 -8.48
N ALA A 242 -11.11 3.43 -8.55
CA ALA A 242 -10.56 2.85 -9.79
C ALA A 242 -11.66 2.65 -10.85
N ASP A 243 -12.83 2.10 -10.45
CA ASP A 243 -14.00 1.95 -11.33
C ASP A 243 -14.46 3.31 -11.88
N ALA A 244 -14.55 4.34 -11.02
CA ALA A 244 -14.96 5.69 -11.42
C ALA A 244 -13.95 6.36 -12.37
N ALA A 245 -12.64 6.18 -12.13
CA ALA A 245 -11.60 6.65 -13.05
C ALA A 245 -11.64 5.90 -14.39
N GLY A 246 -11.91 4.60 -14.37
CA GLY A 246 -12.08 3.76 -15.55
C GLY A 246 -13.29 4.14 -16.39
N GLN A 247 -14.39 4.54 -15.77
CA GLN A 247 -15.55 5.11 -16.47
C GLN A 247 -15.22 6.49 -17.05
N ALA A 248 -14.57 7.37 -16.29
CA ALA A 248 -14.18 8.70 -16.78
C ALA A 248 -13.25 8.64 -18.00
N VAL A 249 -12.33 7.66 -18.05
CA VAL A 249 -11.49 7.37 -19.22
C VAL A 249 -12.35 6.93 -20.42
N GLN A 250 -13.36 6.07 -20.23
CA GLN A 250 -14.26 5.65 -21.31
C GLN A 250 -15.13 6.81 -21.84
N ASP A 251 -15.70 7.62 -20.95
CA ASP A 251 -16.49 8.79 -21.30
C ASP A 251 -15.64 9.81 -22.09
N ALA A 252 -14.39 10.03 -21.65
CA ALA A 252 -13.44 10.90 -22.34
C ALA A 252 -13.01 10.37 -23.72
N VAL A 253 -12.92 9.05 -23.92
CA VAL A 253 -12.72 8.42 -25.24
C VAL A 253 -13.95 8.64 -26.13
N ALA A 254 -15.17 8.52 -25.61
CA ALA A 254 -16.39 8.75 -26.38
C ALA A 254 -16.49 10.22 -26.86
N VAL A 255 -16.17 11.19 -25.99
CA VAL A 255 -16.08 12.61 -26.37
C VAL A 255 -14.97 12.85 -27.38
N LEU A 256 -13.80 12.20 -27.24
CA LEU A 256 -12.71 12.31 -28.21
C LEU A 256 -13.13 11.83 -29.62
N GLN A 257 -13.89 10.74 -29.71
CA GLN A 257 -14.41 10.27 -31.00
C GLN A 257 -15.41 11.27 -31.61
N GLN A 258 -16.34 11.81 -30.81
CA GLN A 258 -17.29 12.83 -31.29
C GLN A 258 -16.59 14.09 -31.84
N LEU A 259 -15.48 14.51 -31.22
CA LEU A 259 -14.68 15.63 -31.70
C LEU A 259 -13.90 15.30 -32.99
N ILE A 260 -13.44 14.05 -33.15
CA ILE A 260 -12.84 13.58 -34.40
C ILE A 260 -13.88 13.57 -35.53
N ASP A 261 -15.07 13.00 -35.29
CA ASP A 261 -16.16 12.94 -36.27
C ASP A 261 -16.63 14.35 -36.68
N ALA A 262 -16.68 15.29 -35.73
CA ALA A 262 -16.98 16.70 -36.00
C ALA A 262 -15.86 17.38 -36.81
N GLY A 263 -14.59 17.07 -36.54
CA GLY A 263 -13.44 17.55 -37.32
C GLY A 263 -13.45 17.05 -38.76
N THR A 264 -13.75 15.76 -38.98
CA THR A 264 -13.97 15.21 -40.32
C THR A 264 -15.13 15.92 -41.03
N THR A 265 -16.26 16.15 -40.35
CA THR A 265 -17.41 16.87 -40.91
C THR A 265 -17.05 18.32 -41.32
N ALA A 266 -16.19 19.00 -40.54
CA ALA A 266 -15.69 20.33 -40.87
C ALA A 266 -14.77 20.30 -42.10
N GLN A 267 -13.88 19.31 -42.19
CA GLN A 267 -12.99 19.13 -43.34
C GLN A 267 -13.77 18.80 -44.62
N ASP A 268 -14.72 17.85 -44.57
CA ASP A 268 -15.61 17.52 -45.69
C ASP A 268 -16.36 18.76 -46.20
N THR A 269 -16.74 19.67 -45.29
CA THR A 269 -17.41 20.93 -45.63
C THR A 269 -16.46 21.93 -46.32
N LEU A 270 -15.21 22.02 -45.88
CA LEU A 270 -14.15 22.85 -46.49
C LEU A 270 -13.77 22.33 -47.89
N ASP A 271 -13.62 21.01 -48.05
CA ASP A 271 -13.30 20.36 -49.32
C ASP A 271 -14.46 20.51 -50.31
N ALA A 272 -15.71 20.30 -49.85
CA ALA A 272 -16.90 20.53 -50.66
C ALA A 272 -17.09 22.01 -51.05
N GLN A 273 -16.62 22.97 -50.24
CA GLN A 273 -16.61 24.39 -50.61
C GLN A 273 -15.54 24.68 -51.67
N THR A 274 -14.34 24.11 -51.51
CA THR A 274 -13.24 24.24 -52.48
C THR A 274 -13.64 23.70 -53.86
N ALA A 275 -14.31 22.54 -53.92
CA ALA A 275 -14.83 21.97 -55.17
C ALA A 275 -15.90 22.86 -55.86
N LYS A 276 -16.71 23.62 -55.10
CA LYS A 276 -17.64 24.61 -55.68
C LYS A 276 -16.90 25.78 -56.32
N ILE A 277 -15.80 26.23 -55.69
CA ILE A 277 -14.97 27.33 -56.19
C ILE A 277 -14.33 26.92 -57.52
N GLU A 278 -13.74 25.72 -57.62
CA GLU A 278 -13.20 25.21 -58.89
C GLU A 278 -14.29 25.14 -60.00
N ALA A 279 -15.48 24.64 -59.68
CA ALA A 279 -16.59 24.56 -60.64
C ALA A 279 -17.09 25.95 -61.08
N ALA A 280 -17.13 26.92 -60.15
CA ALA A 280 -17.48 28.32 -60.43
C ALA A 280 -16.42 29.01 -61.30
N GLN A 281 -15.13 28.76 -61.05
CA GLN A 281 -14.01 29.29 -61.83
C GLN A 281 -13.93 28.66 -63.25
N GLN A 282 -14.26 27.38 -63.41
CA GLN A 282 -14.45 26.75 -64.72
C GLN A 282 -15.62 27.39 -65.50
N THR A 283 -16.74 27.63 -64.81
CA THR A 283 -17.93 28.31 -65.38
C THR A 283 -17.59 29.74 -65.81
N LEU A 284 -16.85 30.47 -64.97
CA LEU A 284 -16.34 31.81 -65.27
C LEU A 284 -15.48 31.81 -66.55
N THR A 285 -14.53 30.88 -66.65
CA THR A 285 -13.64 30.73 -67.82
C THR A 285 -14.46 30.51 -69.11
N ALA A 286 -15.50 29.66 -69.06
CA ALA A 286 -16.39 29.43 -70.19
C ALA A 286 -17.23 30.66 -70.58
N LEU A 287 -17.71 31.43 -69.59
CA LEU A 287 -18.43 32.68 -69.81
C LEU A 287 -17.52 33.79 -70.37
N GLN A 288 -16.29 33.92 -69.88
CA GLN A 288 -15.29 34.87 -70.40
C GLN A 288 -14.95 34.55 -71.86
N ALA A 289 -14.77 33.27 -72.22
CA ALA A 289 -14.60 32.86 -73.62
C ALA A 289 -15.81 33.21 -74.50
N LYS A 290 -17.04 33.01 -73.99
CA LYS A 290 -18.28 33.39 -74.69
C LYS A 290 -18.41 34.91 -74.86
N ALA A 291 -18.06 35.70 -73.86
CA ALA A 291 -18.07 37.16 -73.91
C ALA A 291 -17.01 37.71 -74.89
N ALA A 292 -15.82 37.10 -74.93
CA ALA A 292 -14.78 37.42 -75.91
C ALA A 292 -15.24 37.11 -77.35
N ALA A 293 -15.89 35.95 -77.57
CA ALA A 293 -16.45 35.58 -78.87
C ALA A 293 -17.57 36.54 -79.33
N ALA A 294 -18.47 36.93 -78.42
CA ALA A 294 -19.54 37.90 -78.72
C ALA A 294 -18.97 39.30 -79.06
N ALA A 295 -17.97 39.77 -78.29
CA ALA A 295 -17.27 41.02 -78.60
C ALA A 295 -16.52 40.96 -79.95
N GLY A 296 -15.91 39.82 -80.27
CA GLY A 296 -15.29 39.57 -81.58
C GLY A 296 -16.29 39.61 -82.74
N ALA A 297 -17.49 39.05 -82.55
CA ALA A 297 -18.56 39.10 -83.55
C ALA A 297 -19.06 40.55 -83.80
N VAL A 298 -19.19 41.36 -82.75
CA VAL A 298 -19.50 42.80 -82.87
C VAL A 298 -18.38 43.55 -83.61
N ALA A 299 -17.12 43.27 -83.29
CA ALA A 299 -15.98 43.88 -83.97
C ALA A 299 -15.93 43.52 -85.46
N SER A 300 -16.14 42.24 -85.81
CA SER A 300 -16.19 41.77 -87.19
C SER A 300 -17.36 42.40 -87.95
N LYS A 301 -18.57 42.49 -87.36
CA LYS A 301 -19.73 43.10 -88.02
C LYS A 301 -19.54 44.60 -88.26
N ASN A 302 -18.85 45.32 -87.37
CA ASN A 302 -18.46 46.70 -87.61
C ASN A 302 -17.44 46.84 -88.75
N ALA A 303 -16.50 45.90 -88.89
CA ALA A 303 -15.58 45.87 -90.03
C ALA A 303 -16.31 45.60 -91.36
N ASP A 304 -17.28 44.67 -91.38
CA ASP A 304 -18.16 44.43 -92.54
C ASP A 304 -18.88 45.73 -92.97
N ILE A 305 -19.46 46.45 -92.00
CA ILE A 305 -20.18 47.71 -92.25
C ILE A 305 -19.23 48.77 -92.83
N ALA A 306 -18.05 48.96 -92.23
CA ALA A 306 -17.08 49.95 -92.70
C ALA A 306 -16.57 49.64 -94.13
N ALA A 307 -16.30 48.37 -94.43
CA ALA A 307 -15.95 47.94 -95.78
C ALA A 307 -17.10 48.16 -96.78
N ALA A 308 -18.34 47.82 -96.39
CA ALA A 308 -19.51 48.01 -97.23
C ALA A 308 -19.81 49.49 -97.52
N GLN A 309 -19.58 50.37 -96.54
CA GLN A 309 -19.68 51.84 -96.69
C GLN A 309 -18.59 52.40 -97.62
N ALA A 310 -17.35 51.90 -97.55
CA ALA A 310 -16.28 52.30 -98.45
C ALA A 310 -16.59 51.90 -99.91
N THR A 311 -17.17 50.71 -100.13
CA THR A 311 -17.65 50.27 -101.45
C THR A 311 -18.78 51.17 -101.96
N LEU A 312 -19.74 51.55 -101.10
CA LEU A 312 -20.84 52.46 -101.47
C LEU A 312 -20.30 53.81 -101.99
N ALA A 313 -19.42 54.46 -101.23
CA ALA A 313 -18.83 55.73 -101.62
C ALA A 313 -18.05 55.65 -102.96
N GLY A 314 -17.40 54.52 -103.24
CA GLY A 314 -16.75 54.26 -104.53
C GLY A 314 -17.75 54.15 -105.70
N LEU A 315 -18.89 53.49 -105.48
CA LEU A 315 -19.97 53.37 -106.48
C LEU A 315 -20.68 54.70 -106.73
N GLU A 316 -20.92 55.50 -105.68
CA GLU A 316 -21.47 56.85 -105.79
C GLU A 316 -20.53 57.80 -106.57
N ALA A 317 -19.23 57.73 -106.32
CA ALA A 317 -18.22 58.48 -107.08
C ALA A 317 -18.19 58.06 -108.55
N MET A 318 -18.24 56.75 -108.84
CA MET A 318 -18.31 56.22 -110.21
C MET A 318 -19.60 56.64 -110.94
N ALA A 319 -20.74 56.60 -110.26
CA ALA A 319 -22.02 57.08 -110.81
C ALA A 319 -21.97 58.58 -111.11
N THR A 320 -21.33 59.38 -110.25
CA THR A 320 -21.13 60.83 -110.45
C THR A 320 -20.24 61.08 -111.67
N GLN A 321 -19.06 60.47 -111.74
CA GLN A 321 -18.14 60.61 -112.87
C GLN A 321 -18.77 60.19 -114.20
N THR A 322 -19.63 59.16 -114.19
CA THR A 322 -20.35 58.71 -115.39
C THR A 322 -21.48 59.69 -115.78
N ALA A 323 -22.13 60.35 -114.81
CA ALA A 323 -23.10 61.42 -115.07
C ALA A 323 -22.44 62.66 -115.69
N ASP A 324 -21.26 63.03 -115.21
CA ASP A 324 -20.46 64.11 -115.78
C ASP A 324 -20.01 63.76 -117.21
N ALA A 325 -19.58 62.52 -117.46
CA ALA A 325 -19.23 62.05 -118.81
C ALA A 325 -20.42 62.08 -119.79
N VAL A 326 -21.62 61.67 -119.37
CA VAL A 326 -22.87 61.82 -120.15
C VAL A 326 -23.15 63.30 -120.44
N THR A 327 -22.95 64.17 -119.46
CA THR A 327 -23.22 65.61 -119.58
C THR A 327 -22.23 66.29 -120.53
N ALA A 328 -20.94 65.98 -120.40
CA ALA A 328 -19.88 66.47 -121.29
C ALA A 328 -20.09 65.99 -122.74
N LYS A 329 -20.54 64.74 -122.96
CA LYS A 329 -20.86 64.23 -124.31
C LYS A 329 -22.07 64.91 -124.92
N LYS A 330 -23.12 65.22 -124.13
CA LYS A 330 -24.25 66.05 -124.60
C LYS A 330 -23.78 67.45 -124.99
N GLY A 331 -22.95 68.10 -124.18
CA GLY A 331 -22.36 69.40 -124.50
C GLY A 331 -21.55 69.38 -125.80
N ALA A 332 -20.71 68.36 -126.00
CA ALA A 332 -19.93 68.18 -127.23
C ALA A 332 -20.81 68.01 -128.49
N ILE A 333 -21.92 67.27 -128.38
CA ILE A 333 -22.92 67.15 -129.45
C ILE A 333 -23.51 68.52 -129.80
N THR A 334 -23.96 69.29 -128.79
CA THR A 334 -24.55 70.63 -129.01
C THR A 334 -23.58 71.62 -129.64
N THR A 335 -22.31 71.63 -129.22
CA THR A 335 -21.26 72.44 -129.86
C THR A 335 -21.05 72.03 -131.31
N ALA A 336 -20.94 70.71 -131.57
CA ALA A 336 -20.73 70.19 -132.92
C ALA A 336 -21.91 70.49 -133.86
N GLU A 337 -23.15 70.47 -133.37
CA GLU A 337 -24.36 70.87 -134.09
C GLU A 337 -24.36 72.36 -134.46
N GLY A 338 -23.86 73.23 -133.58
CA GLY A 338 -23.67 74.67 -133.84
C GLY A 338 -22.58 74.96 -134.89
N GLU A 339 -21.45 74.24 -134.82
CA GLU A 339 -20.41 74.28 -135.86
C GLU A 339 -20.95 73.80 -137.22
N LEU A 340 -21.71 72.70 -137.24
CA LEU A 340 -22.35 72.17 -138.44
C LEU A 340 -23.34 73.16 -139.07
N ALA A 341 -24.14 73.87 -138.25
CA ALA A 341 -25.02 74.94 -138.74
C ALA A 341 -24.23 76.06 -139.44
N THR A 342 -23.09 76.45 -138.86
CA THR A 342 -22.18 77.46 -139.42
C THR A 342 -21.56 76.98 -140.74
N LEU A 343 -21.10 75.73 -140.81
CA LEU A 343 -20.54 75.13 -142.03
C LEU A 343 -21.58 74.98 -143.14
N ARG A 344 -22.83 74.64 -142.82
CA ARG A 344 -23.94 74.61 -143.79
C ARG A 344 -24.28 76.01 -144.33
N ALA A 345 -24.22 77.04 -143.50
CA ALA A 345 -24.38 78.43 -143.95
C ALA A 345 -23.24 78.87 -144.90
N ALA A 346 -21.99 78.48 -144.60
CA ALA A 346 -20.84 78.71 -145.49
C ALA A 346 -20.98 77.97 -146.83
N ALA A 347 -21.38 76.70 -146.81
CA ALA A 347 -21.66 75.92 -148.03
C ALA A 347 -22.78 76.53 -148.88
N THR A 348 -23.87 76.98 -148.25
CA THR A 348 -24.98 77.70 -148.91
C THR A 348 -24.49 79.01 -149.56
N THR A 349 -23.63 79.76 -148.87
CA THR A 349 -23.03 81.00 -149.39
C THR A 349 -22.12 80.72 -150.60
N ALA A 350 -21.29 79.68 -150.54
CA ALA A 350 -20.43 79.27 -151.64
C ALA A 350 -21.25 78.81 -152.88
N ALA A 351 -22.35 78.07 -152.67
CA ALA A 351 -23.27 77.68 -153.74
C ALA A 351 -23.94 78.90 -154.40
N GLY A 352 -24.37 79.87 -153.59
CA GLY A 352 -24.89 81.15 -154.08
C GLY A 352 -23.89 81.92 -154.93
N ALA A 353 -22.61 81.94 -154.52
CA ALA A 353 -21.54 82.60 -155.27
C ALA A 353 -21.23 81.90 -156.62
N VAL A 354 -21.17 80.56 -156.65
CA VAL A 354 -21.03 79.78 -157.91
C VAL A 354 -22.20 80.08 -158.85
N THR A 355 -23.44 80.10 -158.34
CA THR A 355 -24.64 80.40 -159.11
C THR A 355 -24.60 81.82 -159.67
N ALA A 356 -24.29 82.82 -158.82
CA ALA A 356 -24.21 84.21 -159.23
C ALA A 356 -23.14 84.47 -160.32
N ASN A 357 -21.97 83.83 -160.21
CA ASN A 357 -20.94 83.91 -161.24
C ASN A 357 -21.41 83.29 -162.57
N SER A 358 -22.06 82.12 -162.52
CA SER A 358 -22.67 81.48 -163.70
C SER A 358 -23.74 82.36 -164.38
N THR A 359 -24.61 83.00 -163.59
CA THR A 359 -25.62 83.94 -164.09
C THR A 359 -24.98 85.18 -164.74
N ARG A 360 -23.96 85.79 -164.10
CA ARG A 360 -23.21 86.91 -164.69
C ARG A 360 -22.52 86.52 -165.99
N LEU A 361 -21.90 85.35 -166.03
CA LEU A 361 -21.25 84.84 -167.24
C LEU A 361 -22.26 84.65 -168.39
N THR A 362 -23.46 84.15 -168.10
CA THR A 362 -24.54 84.04 -169.10
C THR A 362 -24.97 85.41 -169.63
N ALA A 363 -25.18 86.38 -168.74
CA ALA A 363 -25.57 87.74 -169.12
C ALA A 363 -24.51 88.45 -169.99
N VAL A 364 -23.23 88.41 -169.58
CA VAL A 364 -22.13 89.02 -170.33
C VAL A 364 -21.96 88.38 -171.71
N ASN A 365 -22.15 87.06 -171.85
CA ASN A 365 -22.10 86.41 -173.16
C ASN A 365 -23.30 86.79 -174.07
N ALA A 366 -24.48 87.08 -173.51
CA ALA A 366 -25.59 87.65 -174.27
C ALA A 366 -25.28 89.09 -174.74
N GLU A 367 -24.67 89.91 -173.89
CA GLU A 367 -24.23 91.28 -174.23
C GLU A 367 -23.14 91.29 -175.31
N ILE A 368 -22.13 90.41 -175.22
CA ILE A 368 -21.14 90.16 -176.28
C ILE A 368 -21.83 89.82 -177.61
N THR A 369 -22.80 88.91 -177.57
CA THR A 369 -23.55 88.47 -178.75
C THR A 369 -24.36 89.60 -179.37
N GLN A 370 -24.91 90.51 -178.57
CA GLN A 370 -25.64 91.67 -179.08
C GLN A 370 -24.69 92.73 -179.68
N LEU A 371 -23.60 93.07 -178.99
CA LEU A 371 -22.57 93.99 -179.49
C LEU A 371 -21.97 93.51 -180.83
N GLN A 372 -21.82 92.20 -181.03
CA GLN A 372 -21.39 91.62 -182.31
C GLN A 372 -22.41 91.84 -183.44
N LYS A 373 -23.72 91.75 -183.17
CA LYS A 373 -24.77 92.06 -184.16
C LYS A 373 -24.79 93.55 -184.49
N ASP A 374 -24.79 94.41 -183.47
CA ASP A 374 -24.85 95.86 -183.62
C ASP A 374 -23.65 96.37 -184.44
N LEU A 375 -22.45 95.90 -184.10
CA LEU A 375 -21.21 96.18 -184.82
C LEU A 375 -21.26 95.71 -186.29
N THR A 376 -21.97 94.62 -186.57
CA THR A 376 -22.19 94.12 -187.94
C THR A 376 -23.18 95.01 -188.71
N ALA A 377 -24.27 95.43 -188.06
CA ALA A 377 -25.25 96.34 -188.65
C ALA A 377 -24.65 97.73 -188.95
N THR A 378 -23.88 98.32 -188.01
CA THR A 378 -23.20 99.60 -188.26
C THR A 378 -22.15 99.49 -189.37
N ARG A 379 -21.44 98.37 -189.49
CA ARG A 379 -20.52 98.11 -190.63
C ARG A 379 -21.26 98.03 -191.96
N ALA A 380 -22.44 97.41 -192.02
CA ALA A 380 -23.27 97.41 -193.23
C ALA A 380 -23.74 98.82 -193.62
N ALA A 381 -24.15 99.63 -192.63
CA ALA A 381 -24.49 101.04 -192.85
C ALA A 381 -23.29 101.85 -193.38
N VAL A 382 -22.08 101.70 -192.81
CA VAL A 382 -20.84 102.32 -193.32
C VAL A 382 -20.61 102.02 -194.79
N THR A 383 -20.85 100.79 -195.24
CA THR A 383 -20.70 100.41 -196.66
C THR A 383 -21.78 101.08 -197.52
N SER A 384 -23.05 100.99 -197.13
CA SER A 384 -24.15 101.60 -197.90
C SER A 384 -24.03 103.13 -198.02
N THR A 385 -23.61 103.82 -196.95
CA THR A 385 -23.34 105.27 -196.99
C THR A 385 -22.18 105.61 -197.93
N ARG A 386 -21.14 104.76 -198.06
CA ARG A 386 -20.06 104.94 -199.04
C ARG A 386 -20.53 104.76 -200.48
N GLU A 387 -21.40 103.79 -200.74
CA GLU A 387 -21.99 103.53 -202.06
C GLU A 387 -22.91 104.70 -202.49
N ALA A 388 -23.75 105.19 -201.58
CA ALA A 388 -24.58 106.37 -201.77
C ALA A 388 -23.73 107.63 -202.02
N LEU A 389 -22.66 107.83 -201.24
CA LEU A 389 -21.72 108.95 -201.39
C LEU A 389 -21.03 108.92 -202.76
N THR A 390 -20.51 107.76 -203.18
CA THR A 390 -19.88 107.56 -204.49
C THR A 390 -20.88 107.83 -205.63
N THR A 391 -22.12 107.38 -205.47
CA THR A 391 -23.20 107.61 -206.45
C THR A 391 -23.54 109.10 -206.56
N ALA A 392 -23.64 109.82 -205.43
CA ALA A 392 -23.89 111.26 -205.40
C ALA A 392 -22.72 112.06 -206.02
N GLN A 393 -21.48 111.66 -205.75
CA GLN A 393 -20.28 112.24 -206.36
C GLN A 393 -20.26 112.07 -207.89
N ASN A 394 -20.54 110.85 -208.38
CA ASN A 394 -20.61 110.56 -209.82
C ASN A 394 -21.75 111.33 -210.51
N GLN A 395 -22.91 111.44 -209.87
CA GLN A 395 -24.02 112.27 -210.37
C GLN A 395 -23.63 113.75 -210.42
N ALA A 396 -23.03 114.29 -209.36
CA ALA A 396 -22.56 115.69 -209.34
C ALA A 396 -21.48 115.97 -210.40
N ALA A 397 -20.64 114.98 -210.74
CA ALA A 397 -19.69 115.08 -211.85
C ALA A 397 -20.39 115.10 -213.23
N ALA A 398 -21.35 114.20 -213.46
CA ALA A 398 -22.11 114.15 -214.72
C ALA A 398 -22.91 115.44 -214.97
N LEU A 399 -23.57 115.96 -213.94
CA LEU A 399 -24.31 117.23 -214.02
C LEU A 399 -23.36 118.41 -214.33
N ARG A 400 -22.11 118.42 -213.80
CA ARG A 400 -21.10 119.44 -214.13
C ARG A 400 -20.64 119.39 -215.58
N VAL A 401 -20.57 118.20 -216.18
CA VAL A 401 -20.24 118.03 -217.61
C VAL A 401 -21.39 118.54 -218.48
N GLN A 402 -22.63 118.15 -218.19
CA GLN A 402 -23.82 118.66 -218.88
C GLN A 402 -23.94 120.19 -218.80
N ARG A 403 -23.60 120.77 -217.65
CA ARG A 403 -23.57 122.23 -217.43
C ARG A 403 -22.53 122.93 -218.31
N THR A 404 -21.37 122.32 -218.54
CA THR A 404 -20.37 122.85 -219.48
C THR A 404 -20.89 122.77 -220.92
N ALA A 405 -21.44 121.63 -221.35
CA ALA A 405 -22.03 121.50 -222.68
C ALA A 405 -23.17 122.50 -222.93
N LEU A 406 -24.03 122.74 -221.93
CA LEU A 406 -25.08 123.78 -221.98
C LEU A 406 -24.49 125.19 -222.12
N LEU A 407 -23.41 125.52 -221.41
CA LEU A 407 -22.70 126.80 -221.56
C LEU A 407 -22.14 126.97 -222.99
N ASP A 408 -21.55 125.92 -223.55
CA ASP A 408 -21.00 125.93 -224.91
C ASP A 408 -22.10 126.05 -225.98
N GLU A 409 -23.24 125.37 -225.81
CA GLU A 409 -24.43 125.54 -226.65
C GLU A 409 -25.02 126.96 -226.58
N ILE A 410 -25.13 127.54 -225.37
CA ILE A 410 -25.56 128.93 -225.16
C ILE A 410 -24.61 129.91 -225.87
N ALA A 411 -23.29 129.67 -225.81
CA ALA A 411 -22.29 130.48 -226.48
C ALA A 411 -22.38 130.35 -228.01
N GLY A 412 -22.54 129.13 -228.53
CA GLY A 412 -22.72 128.86 -229.96
C GLY A 412 -23.98 129.52 -230.53
N LEU A 413 -25.12 129.38 -229.84
CA LEU A 413 -26.36 130.08 -230.20
C LEU A 413 -26.17 131.60 -230.14
N SER A 414 -25.49 132.12 -229.11
CA SER A 414 -25.16 133.56 -229.00
C SER A 414 -24.36 134.08 -230.19
N ALA A 415 -23.38 133.32 -230.67
CA ALA A 415 -22.61 133.68 -231.87
C ALA A 415 -23.47 133.68 -233.15
N GLN A 416 -24.31 132.66 -233.34
CA GLN A 416 -25.22 132.57 -234.49
C GLN A 416 -26.26 133.69 -234.51
N ILE A 417 -26.86 134.02 -233.36
CA ILE A 417 -27.74 135.20 -233.19
C ILE A 417 -27.03 136.46 -233.68
N ASN A 418 -25.79 136.68 -233.23
CA ASN A 418 -25.07 137.92 -233.50
C ASN A 418 -24.67 138.08 -234.98
N ALA A 419 -24.42 136.99 -235.70
CA ALA A 419 -24.06 137.02 -237.13
C ALA A 419 -25.19 137.53 -238.06
N ILE A 420 -26.46 137.45 -237.63
CA ILE A 420 -27.61 137.84 -238.46
C ILE A 420 -27.92 139.33 -238.28
N ASN A 421 -27.80 140.13 -239.35
CA ASN A 421 -28.11 141.56 -239.32
C ASN A 421 -29.58 141.82 -239.69
N GLY A 422 -30.32 142.53 -238.82
CA GLY A 422 -31.77 142.76 -238.94
C GLY A 422 -32.65 141.80 -238.13
N ASN A 423 -33.94 142.14 -237.98
CA ASN A 423 -34.91 141.41 -237.14
C ASN A 423 -35.66 140.31 -237.92
N SER A 424 -34.92 139.40 -238.56
CA SER A 424 -35.49 138.23 -239.23
C SER A 424 -36.00 137.18 -238.24
N ALA A 425 -36.96 136.34 -238.64
CA ALA A 425 -37.55 135.33 -237.77
C ALA A 425 -36.50 134.37 -237.18
N HIS A 426 -35.57 133.90 -238.01
CA HIS A 426 -34.49 132.98 -237.61
C HIS A 426 -33.62 133.52 -236.45
N LYS A 427 -33.36 134.83 -236.39
CA LYS A 427 -32.61 135.44 -235.28
C LYS A 427 -33.40 135.39 -233.96
N ARG A 428 -34.73 135.48 -234.00
CA ARG A 428 -35.60 135.37 -232.82
C ARG A 428 -35.71 133.93 -232.31
N ASP A 429 -35.79 132.95 -233.21
CA ASP A 429 -35.82 131.54 -232.83
C ASP A 429 -34.53 131.13 -232.11
N LEU A 430 -33.37 131.56 -232.61
CA LEU A 430 -32.08 131.33 -231.95
C LEU A 430 -32.00 132.03 -230.57
N ILE A 431 -32.56 133.24 -230.42
CA ILE A 431 -32.68 133.93 -229.11
C ILE A 431 -33.55 133.13 -228.13
N ALA A 432 -34.67 132.57 -228.60
CA ALA A 432 -35.55 131.73 -227.79
C ALA A 432 -34.81 130.46 -227.32
N GLN A 433 -34.18 129.72 -228.25
CA GLN A 433 -33.38 128.53 -227.93
C GLN A 433 -32.26 128.84 -226.92
N ARG A 434 -31.54 129.96 -227.09
CA ARG A 434 -30.52 130.37 -226.12
C ARG A 434 -31.10 130.62 -224.74
N THR A 435 -32.26 131.26 -224.66
CA THR A 435 -32.92 131.58 -223.39
C THR A 435 -33.40 130.31 -222.68
N GLU A 436 -34.02 129.38 -223.42
CA GLU A 436 -34.40 128.05 -222.93
C GLU A 436 -33.19 127.29 -222.37
N LYS A 437 -32.05 127.32 -223.07
CA LYS A 437 -30.80 126.72 -222.62
C LYS A 437 -30.24 127.41 -221.37
N GLN A 438 -30.40 128.73 -221.23
CA GLN A 438 -30.03 129.47 -220.01
C GLN A 438 -30.89 129.08 -218.80
N GLU A 439 -32.17 128.77 -218.99
CA GLU A 439 -33.03 128.22 -217.91
C GLU A 439 -32.63 126.79 -217.54
N GLN A 440 -32.35 125.93 -218.54
CA GLN A 440 -31.81 124.57 -218.32
C GLN A 440 -30.50 124.62 -217.51
N LEU A 441 -29.62 125.58 -217.80
CA LEU A 441 -28.38 125.82 -217.06
C LEU A 441 -28.63 126.26 -215.60
N ALA A 442 -29.63 127.09 -215.35
CA ALA A 442 -29.98 127.54 -213.99
C ALA A 442 -30.48 126.37 -213.13
N ILE A 443 -31.42 125.58 -213.67
CA ILE A 443 -31.93 124.34 -213.04
C ILE A 443 -30.77 123.39 -212.69
N LEU A 444 -29.83 123.22 -213.61
CA LEU A 444 -28.70 122.31 -213.46
C LEU A 444 -27.67 122.77 -212.40
N ASN A 445 -27.45 124.09 -212.25
CA ASN A 445 -26.63 124.62 -211.16
C ASN A 445 -27.28 124.40 -209.78
N THR A 446 -28.60 124.50 -209.66
CA THR A 446 -29.33 124.13 -208.44
C THR A 446 -29.12 122.66 -208.11
N GLN A 447 -29.33 121.76 -209.09
CA GLN A 447 -29.12 120.31 -208.90
C GLN A 447 -27.68 119.94 -208.48
N ILE A 448 -26.66 120.63 -209.01
CA ILE A 448 -25.25 120.44 -208.58
C ILE A 448 -25.05 120.90 -207.13
N THR A 449 -25.74 121.97 -206.71
CA THR A 449 -25.69 122.50 -205.35
C THR A 449 -26.36 121.55 -204.36
N ASP A 450 -27.56 121.07 -204.68
CA ASP A 450 -28.28 120.07 -203.88
C ASP A 450 -27.47 118.77 -203.73
N LYS A 451 -26.84 118.29 -204.82
CA LYS A 451 -25.97 117.11 -204.77
C LYS A 451 -24.71 117.33 -203.94
N ASN A 452 -24.14 118.54 -203.92
CA ASN A 452 -23.05 118.88 -203.01
C ASN A 452 -23.49 118.84 -201.53
N THR A 453 -24.68 119.34 -201.21
CA THR A 453 -25.26 119.25 -199.86
C THR A 453 -25.45 117.79 -199.43
N VAL A 454 -25.98 116.94 -200.32
CA VAL A 454 -26.13 115.49 -200.09
C VAL A 454 -24.77 114.79 -199.88
N ILE A 455 -23.75 115.13 -200.68
CA ILE A 455 -22.38 114.61 -200.52
C ILE A 455 -21.82 114.96 -199.13
N SER A 456 -21.99 116.22 -198.70
CA SER A 456 -21.51 116.68 -197.38
C SER A 456 -22.24 115.98 -196.22
N GLY A 457 -23.56 115.77 -196.34
CA GLY A 457 -24.34 115.02 -195.35
C GLY A 457 -23.85 113.58 -195.21
N LEU A 458 -23.73 112.86 -196.34
CA LEU A 458 -23.24 111.47 -196.37
C LEU A 458 -21.79 111.32 -195.85
N GLN A 459 -20.95 112.36 -195.99
CA GLN A 459 -19.62 112.39 -195.36
C GLN A 459 -19.69 112.56 -193.83
N GLY A 460 -20.64 113.35 -193.33
CA GLY A 460 -20.93 113.46 -191.90
C GLY A 460 -21.44 112.14 -191.32
N ASP A 461 -22.45 111.54 -191.94
CA ASP A 461 -23.04 110.26 -191.55
C ASP A 461 -21.98 109.14 -191.52
N LEU A 462 -21.13 109.07 -192.56
CA LEU A 462 -20.04 108.11 -192.63
C LEU A 462 -19.01 108.28 -191.50
N THR A 463 -18.77 109.52 -191.05
CA THR A 463 -17.86 109.82 -189.94
C THR A 463 -18.48 109.42 -188.59
N ALA A 464 -19.77 109.71 -188.40
CA ALA A 464 -20.51 109.30 -187.20
C ALA A 464 -20.57 107.77 -187.06
N LEU A 465 -20.86 107.06 -188.16
CA LEU A 465 -20.89 105.60 -188.20
C LEU A 465 -19.50 104.97 -187.94
N GLN A 466 -18.41 105.59 -188.41
CA GLN A 466 -17.05 105.13 -188.09
C GLN A 466 -16.69 105.30 -186.61
N THR A 467 -17.14 106.39 -185.98
CA THR A 467 -17.03 106.60 -184.53
C THR A 467 -17.82 105.53 -183.78
N GLN A 468 -19.07 105.26 -184.20
CA GLN A 468 -19.92 104.23 -183.60
C GLN A 468 -19.33 102.82 -183.70
N VAL A 469 -18.76 102.44 -184.86
CA VAL A 469 -17.99 101.18 -185.01
C VAL A 469 -16.82 101.13 -184.01
N THR A 470 -16.13 102.23 -183.78
CA THR A 470 -15.00 102.29 -182.83
C THR A 470 -15.47 102.06 -181.39
N THR A 471 -16.54 102.74 -180.96
CA THR A 471 -17.16 102.56 -179.64
C THR A 471 -17.64 101.13 -179.42
N LEU A 472 -18.33 100.54 -180.40
CA LEU A 472 -18.86 99.17 -180.30
C LEU A 472 -17.74 98.11 -180.20
N ASN A 473 -16.60 98.29 -180.89
CA ASN A 473 -15.44 97.41 -180.71
C ASN A 473 -14.86 97.53 -179.28
N ALA A 474 -14.74 98.74 -178.74
CA ALA A 474 -14.21 98.95 -177.38
C ALA A 474 -15.12 98.31 -176.31
N GLN A 475 -16.45 98.47 -176.44
CA GLN A 475 -17.43 97.81 -175.57
C GLN A 475 -17.37 96.28 -175.68
N LEU A 476 -17.22 95.73 -176.90
CA LEU A 476 -17.09 94.30 -177.14
C LEU A 476 -15.84 93.71 -176.47
N VAL A 477 -14.68 94.36 -176.60
CA VAL A 477 -13.42 93.92 -175.95
C VAL A 477 -13.53 94.01 -174.42
N ALA A 478 -14.14 95.06 -173.88
CA ALA A 478 -14.37 95.17 -172.44
C ALA A 478 -15.25 94.01 -171.91
N LYS A 479 -16.33 93.67 -172.63
CA LYS A 479 -17.22 92.56 -172.24
C LYS A 479 -16.60 91.18 -172.43
N GLN A 480 -15.80 90.97 -173.48
CA GLN A 480 -14.98 89.76 -173.61
C GLN A 480 -13.99 89.60 -172.46
N THR A 481 -13.42 90.70 -171.97
CA THR A 481 -12.54 90.70 -170.79
C THR A 481 -13.31 90.39 -169.50
N GLU A 482 -14.51 90.93 -169.31
CA GLU A 482 -15.38 90.58 -168.18
C GLU A 482 -15.72 89.07 -168.19
N SER A 483 -16.12 88.53 -169.34
CA SER A 483 -16.41 87.09 -169.52
C SER A 483 -15.21 86.21 -169.15
N SER A 484 -14.00 86.57 -169.59
CA SER A 484 -12.76 85.85 -169.25
C SER A 484 -12.44 85.87 -167.75
N ASN A 485 -12.76 86.95 -167.04
CA ASN A 485 -12.52 87.02 -165.60
C ASN A 485 -13.54 86.20 -164.81
N LEU A 486 -14.82 86.26 -165.18
CA LEU A 486 -15.88 85.41 -164.60
C LEU A 486 -15.58 83.91 -164.81
N GLN A 487 -15.02 83.53 -165.97
CA GLN A 487 -14.54 82.17 -166.23
C GLN A 487 -13.40 81.74 -165.29
N LYS A 488 -12.45 82.64 -164.97
CA LYS A 488 -11.37 82.36 -164.00
C LYS A 488 -11.89 82.24 -162.57
N GLU A 489 -12.92 83.02 -162.20
CA GLU A 489 -13.58 82.97 -160.88
C GLU A 489 -14.37 81.68 -160.66
N ALA A 490 -14.80 80.97 -161.70
CA ALA A 490 -15.63 79.77 -161.57
C ALA A 490 -14.93 78.61 -160.84
N ALA A 491 -13.66 78.35 -161.14
CA ALA A 491 -12.89 77.26 -160.52
C ALA A 491 -12.66 77.43 -158.99
N PRO A 492 -12.15 78.58 -158.48
CA PRO A 492 -11.97 78.76 -157.03
C PRO A 492 -13.30 78.80 -156.27
N LEU A 493 -14.37 79.35 -156.85
CA LEU A 493 -15.70 79.32 -156.23
C LEU A 493 -16.22 77.87 -156.11
N GLN A 494 -16.06 77.06 -157.14
CA GLN A 494 -16.43 75.63 -157.10
C GLN A 494 -15.57 74.84 -156.10
N ALA A 495 -14.27 75.13 -155.99
CA ALA A 495 -13.39 74.53 -154.99
C ALA A 495 -13.82 74.89 -153.56
N THR A 496 -14.21 76.15 -153.32
CA THR A 496 -14.73 76.63 -152.03
C THR A 496 -16.02 75.89 -151.64
N LEU A 497 -16.95 75.70 -152.59
CA LEU A 497 -18.17 74.92 -152.37
C LEU A 497 -17.87 73.45 -152.03
N THR A 498 -16.96 72.82 -152.76
CA THR A 498 -16.54 71.43 -152.47
C THR A 498 -15.93 71.30 -151.08
N ALA A 499 -15.01 72.20 -150.69
CA ALA A 499 -14.40 72.21 -149.36
C ALA A 499 -15.44 72.40 -148.24
N ALA A 500 -16.39 73.33 -148.40
CA ALA A 500 -17.45 73.55 -147.43
C ALA A 500 -18.36 72.33 -147.27
N ASN A 501 -18.74 71.67 -148.36
CA ASN A 501 -19.52 70.41 -148.32
C ASN A 501 -18.75 69.26 -147.65
N THR A 502 -17.43 69.16 -147.87
CA THR A 502 -16.58 68.17 -147.19
C THR A 502 -16.51 68.43 -145.68
N ALA A 503 -16.41 69.69 -145.26
CA ALA A 503 -16.43 70.06 -143.84
C ALA A 503 -17.78 69.74 -143.18
N VAL A 504 -18.90 70.03 -143.86
CA VAL A 504 -20.26 69.65 -143.43
C VAL A 504 -20.37 68.13 -143.20
N ALA A 505 -20.00 67.32 -144.19
CA ALA A 505 -20.07 65.86 -144.07
C ALA A 505 -19.15 65.29 -142.97
N THR A 506 -17.99 65.91 -142.76
CA THR A 506 -17.07 65.55 -141.67
C THR A 506 -17.70 65.81 -140.30
N LYS A 507 -18.33 66.98 -140.11
CA LYS A 507 -18.97 67.35 -138.84
C LYS A 507 -20.24 66.51 -138.56
N GLU A 508 -20.98 66.13 -139.60
CA GLU A 508 -22.10 65.18 -139.50
C GLU A 508 -21.64 63.79 -139.01
N ALA A 509 -20.49 63.30 -139.50
CA ALA A 509 -19.91 62.04 -139.03
C ALA A 509 -19.39 62.12 -137.57
N GLU A 510 -18.84 63.26 -137.17
CA GLU A 510 -18.42 63.52 -135.77
C GLU A 510 -19.63 63.48 -134.82
N ILE A 511 -20.70 64.22 -135.14
CA ILE A 511 -21.95 64.24 -134.35
C ILE A 511 -22.53 62.83 -134.23
N LYS A 512 -22.62 62.08 -135.33
CA LYS A 512 -23.11 60.69 -135.32
C LYS A 512 -22.26 59.77 -134.43
N THR A 513 -20.94 60.00 -134.38
CA THR A 513 -20.02 59.25 -133.52
C THR A 513 -20.23 59.59 -132.04
N LEU A 514 -20.40 60.88 -131.71
CA LEU A 514 -20.69 61.32 -130.34
C LEU A 514 -22.07 60.82 -129.87
N GLN A 515 -23.09 60.89 -130.73
CA GLN A 515 -24.43 60.33 -130.47
C GLN A 515 -24.37 58.81 -130.25
N GLY A 516 -23.59 58.07 -131.04
CA GLY A 516 -23.39 56.62 -130.88
C GLY A 516 -22.69 56.21 -129.58
N GLN A 517 -21.91 57.10 -128.96
CA GLN A 517 -21.26 56.86 -127.66
C GLN A 517 -22.21 57.09 -126.47
N LEU A 518 -23.30 57.84 -126.65
CA LEU A 518 -24.16 58.26 -125.54
C LEU A 518 -24.96 57.11 -124.89
N PRO A 519 -25.57 56.15 -125.63
CA PRO A 519 -26.33 55.06 -125.02
C PRO A 519 -25.50 54.20 -124.06
N ALA A 520 -24.26 53.84 -124.43
CA ALA A 520 -23.39 53.03 -123.58
C ALA A 520 -23.04 53.73 -122.25
N LEU A 521 -22.80 55.04 -122.31
CA LEU A 521 -22.59 55.88 -121.12
C LEU A 521 -23.87 56.02 -120.26
N GLN A 522 -25.04 56.05 -120.88
CA GLN A 522 -26.33 56.09 -120.17
C GLN A 522 -26.67 54.75 -119.50
N THR A 523 -26.34 53.61 -120.13
CA THR A 523 -26.42 52.29 -119.50
C THR A 523 -25.46 52.20 -118.32
N ALA A 524 -24.18 52.52 -118.50
CA ALA A 524 -23.19 52.49 -117.42
C ALA A 524 -23.57 53.40 -116.22
N LEU A 525 -24.18 54.56 -116.47
CA LEU A 525 -24.73 55.43 -115.43
C LEU A 525 -25.91 54.80 -114.67
N THR A 526 -26.74 54.04 -115.37
CA THR A 526 -27.88 53.33 -114.78
C THR A 526 -27.39 52.16 -113.92
N ASP A 527 -26.44 51.38 -114.44
CA ASP A 527 -25.83 50.24 -113.75
C ASP A 527 -25.06 50.69 -112.49
N ALA A 528 -24.28 51.78 -112.59
CA ALA A 528 -23.57 52.36 -111.44
C ALA A 528 -24.52 52.82 -110.33
N LYS A 529 -25.68 53.40 -110.68
CA LYS A 529 -26.71 53.79 -109.71
C LYS A 529 -27.43 52.58 -109.10
N ALA A 530 -27.71 51.55 -109.89
CA ALA A 530 -28.31 50.32 -109.38
C ALA A 530 -27.35 49.58 -108.42
N ALA A 531 -26.05 49.55 -108.74
CA ALA A 531 -25.02 49.00 -107.87
C ALA A 531 -24.90 49.80 -106.55
N ALA A 532 -24.89 51.13 -106.61
CA ALA A 532 -24.87 51.98 -105.41
C ALA A 532 -26.11 51.72 -104.52
N ALA A 533 -27.32 51.66 -105.10
CA ALA A 533 -28.54 51.37 -104.34
C ALA A 533 -28.49 49.99 -103.65
N GLY A 534 -28.13 48.92 -104.37
CA GLY A 534 -28.01 47.58 -103.79
C GLY A 534 -26.92 47.48 -102.71
N GLN A 535 -25.84 48.27 -102.84
CA GLN A 535 -24.81 48.36 -101.81
C GLN A 535 -25.30 49.15 -100.57
N GLN A 536 -26.16 50.15 -100.75
CA GLN A 536 -26.79 50.91 -99.67
C GLN A 536 -27.78 50.04 -98.87
N ASP A 537 -28.57 49.20 -99.54
CA ASP A 537 -29.41 48.18 -98.91
C ASP A 537 -28.56 47.16 -98.11
N ALA A 538 -27.41 46.74 -98.65
CA ALA A 538 -26.48 45.84 -97.95
C ALA A 538 -25.88 46.48 -96.68
N VAL A 539 -25.53 47.78 -96.73
CA VAL A 539 -25.09 48.53 -95.54
C VAL A 539 -26.21 48.58 -94.49
N ALA A 540 -27.45 48.88 -94.89
CA ALA A 540 -28.59 48.93 -93.98
C ALA A 540 -28.88 47.56 -93.34
N ALA A 541 -28.79 46.47 -94.11
CA ALA A 541 -28.97 45.10 -93.60
C ALA A 541 -27.89 44.70 -92.57
N LEU A 542 -26.62 45.06 -92.81
CA LEU A 542 -25.52 44.83 -91.86
C LEU A 542 -25.69 45.67 -90.58
N GLN A 543 -26.08 46.93 -90.72
CA GLN A 543 -26.40 47.81 -89.58
C GLN A 543 -27.56 47.27 -88.75
N GLY A 544 -28.61 46.71 -89.38
CA GLY A 544 -29.74 46.09 -88.69
C GLY A 544 -29.40 44.84 -87.86
N GLN A 545 -28.29 44.16 -88.17
CA GLN A 545 -27.81 43.00 -87.38
C GLN A 545 -26.99 43.42 -86.15
N LEU A 546 -26.42 44.63 -86.13
CA LEU A 546 -25.49 45.06 -85.10
C LEU A 546 -26.11 45.19 -83.69
N PRO A 547 -27.35 45.68 -83.49
CA PRO A 547 -27.96 45.80 -82.16
C PRO A 547 -28.11 44.45 -81.44
N ALA A 548 -28.50 43.40 -82.15
CA ALA A 548 -28.67 42.06 -81.58
C ALA A 548 -27.33 41.44 -81.13
N LEU A 549 -26.27 41.63 -81.93
CA LEU A 549 -24.91 41.23 -81.54
C LEU A 549 -24.39 42.06 -80.36
N SER A 550 -24.72 43.35 -80.32
CA SER A 550 -24.30 44.26 -79.24
C SER A 550 -24.99 43.94 -77.90
N ALA A 551 -26.28 43.59 -77.95
CA ALA A 551 -27.02 43.08 -76.79
C ALA A 551 -26.42 41.76 -76.29
N ALA A 552 -26.25 40.76 -77.17
CA ALA A 552 -25.64 39.47 -76.78
C ALA A 552 -24.21 39.61 -76.22
N ALA A 553 -23.45 40.63 -76.64
CA ALA A 553 -22.15 40.96 -76.07
C ALA A 553 -22.21 41.72 -74.74
N ALA A 554 -23.31 42.41 -74.43
CA ALA A 554 -23.59 42.98 -73.11
C ALA A 554 -24.05 41.89 -72.14
N ASP A 555 -25.04 41.08 -72.52
CA ASP A 555 -25.58 39.95 -71.74
C ASP A 555 -24.45 38.99 -71.31
N ALA A 556 -23.51 38.71 -72.22
CA ALA A 556 -22.37 37.85 -71.94
C ALA A 556 -21.36 38.47 -70.95
N ARG A 557 -21.23 39.81 -70.89
CA ARG A 557 -20.40 40.50 -69.88
C ARG A 557 -21.08 40.55 -68.52
N GLU A 558 -22.40 40.75 -68.49
CA GLU A 558 -23.19 40.70 -67.26
C GLU A 558 -23.17 39.29 -66.64
N ALA A 559 -23.26 38.25 -67.46
CA ALA A 559 -23.08 36.87 -67.03
C ALA A 559 -21.67 36.60 -66.45
N VAL A 560 -20.62 37.15 -67.06
CA VAL A 560 -19.25 37.09 -66.51
C VAL A 560 -19.18 37.78 -65.14
N SER A 561 -19.62 39.04 -65.03
CA SER A 561 -19.56 39.79 -63.77
C SER A 561 -20.41 39.14 -62.66
N THR A 562 -21.54 38.55 -63.00
CA THR A 562 -22.37 37.76 -62.07
C THR A 562 -21.61 36.53 -61.56
N GLN A 563 -20.91 35.81 -62.46
CA GLN A 563 -20.14 34.64 -62.09
C GLN A 563 -18.85 34.98 -61.31
N GLU A 564 -18.25 36.14 -61.56
CA GLU A 564 -17.14 36.69 -60.75
C GLU A 564 -17.58 36.95 -59.30
N GLN A 565 -18.78 37.53 -59.10
CA GLN A 565 -19.34 37.69 -57.75
C GLN A 565 -19.60 36.34 -57.07
N VAL A 566 -20.14 35.34 -57.79
CA VAL A 566 -20.36 33.99 -57.24
C VAL A 566 -19.04 33.32 -56.82
N VAL A 567 -17.94 33.52 -57.56
CA VAL A 567 -16.61 33.03 -57.14
C VAL A 567 -16.17 33.74 -55.85
N ALA A 568 -16.27 35.07 -55.80
CA ALA A 568 -15.88 35.86 -54.62
C ALA A 568 -16.71 35.51 -53.37
N ASP A 569 -18.02 35.30 -53.49
CA ASP A 569 -18.92 34.91 -52.40
C ASP A 569 -18.57 33.50 -51.86
N LEU A 570 -18.17 32.57 -52.74
CA LEU A 570 -17.74 31.23 -52.34
C LEU A 570 -16.36 31.25 -51.67
N GLU A 571 -15.42 32.04 -52.18
CA GLU A 571 -14.07 32.24 -51.61
C GLU A 571 -14.13 32.94 -50.23
N ALA A 572 -15.05 33.91 -50.05
CA ALA A 572 -15.27 34.60 -48.78
C ALA A 572 -15.73 33.68 -47.64
N ALA A 573 -16.27 32.49 -47.94
CA ALA A 573 -16.62 31.49 -46.93
C ALA A 573 -15.43 30.65 -46.44
N LEU A 574 -14.33 30.57 -47.21
CA LEU A 574 -13.18 29.71 -46.87
C LEU A 574 -12.57 30.02 -45.49
N PRO A 575 -12.28 31.29 -45.11
CA PRO A 575 -11.63 31.56 -43.82
C PRO A 575 -12.43 31.07 -42.61
N GLY A 576 -13.76 31.16 -42.67
CA GLY A 576 -14.65 30.68 -41.61
C GLY A 576 -14.68 29.15 -41.52
N LEU A 577 -14.56 28.44 -42.64
CA LEU A 577 -14.47 26.98 -42.69
C LEU A 577 -13.09 26.50 -42.24
N THR A 578 -12.01 27.14 -42.68
CA THR A 578 -10.63 26.86 -42.24
C THR A 578 -10.50 27.00 -40.73
N SER A 579 -10.93 28.11 -40.13
CA SER A 579 -10.90 28.25 -38.68
C SER A 579 -11.91 27.35 -37.94
N GLY A 580 -12.92 26.82 -38.63
CA GLY A 580 -13.76 25.74 -38.12
C GLY A 580 -13.00 24.41 -37.98
N VAL A 581 -12.16 24.07 -38.97
CA VAL A 581 -11.25 22.90 -38.91
C VAL A 581 -10.19 23.11 -37.84
N GLU A 582 -9.50 24.27 -37.82
CA GLU A 582 -8.48 24.59 -36.80
C GLU A 582 -9.04 24.48 -35.36
N ALA A 583 -10.27 24.96 -35.14
CA ALA A 583 -10.95 24.85 -33.85
C ALA A 583 -11.30 23.39 -33.47
N ALA A 584 -11.69 22.56 -34.44
CA ALA A 584 -11.94 21.14 -34.21
C ALA A 584 -10.66 20.36 -33.91
N GLU A 585 -9.56 20.62 -34.64
CA GLU A 585 -8.24 20.04 -34.34
C GLU A 585 -7.76 20.43 -32.93
N ALA A 586 -7.88 21.71 -32.56
CA ALA A 586 -7.54 22.20 -31.22
C ALA A 586 -8.37 21.53 -30.12
N ALA A 587 -9.68 21.29 -30.36
CA ALA A 587 -10.53 20.57 -29.43
C ALA A 587 -10.14 19.09 -29.30
N VAL A 588 -9.78 18.42 -30.39
CA VAL A 588 -9.25 17.04 -30.39
C VAL A 588 -7.93 16.94 -29.62
N VAL A 589 -7.04 17.94 -29.73
CA VAL A 589 -5.80 17.99 -28.93
C VAL A 589 -6.12 18.18 -27.44
N ALA A 590 -6.94 19.18 -27.08
CA ALA A 590 -7.29 19.43 -25.69
C ALA A 590 -7.98 18.22 -25.02
N GLN A 591 -8.82 17.48 -25.76
CA GLN A 591 -9.46 16.26 -25.25
C GLN A 591 -8.49 15.08 -25.11
N ARG A 592 -7.40 15.02 -25.88
CA ARG A 592 -6.31 14.04 -25.66
C ARG A 592 -5.55 14.34 -24.37
N ASP A 593 -5.24 15.61 -24.10
CA ASP A 593 -4.57 16.02 -22.85
C ASP A 593 -5.43 15.67 -21.62
N VAL A 594 -6.75 15.90 -21.70
CA VAL A 594 -7.74 15.47 -20.68
C VAL A 594 -7.73 13.95 -20.51
N LEU A 595 -7.73 13.18 -21.61
CA LEU A 595 -7.74 11.73 -21.59
C LEU A 595 -6.46 11.14 -20.96
N ASP A 596 -5.29 11.73 -21.21
CA ASP A 596 -4.03 11.28 -20.61
C ASP A 596 -3.91 11.67 -19.12
N GLY A 597 -4.49 12.79 -18.71
CA GLY A 597 -4.69 13.12 -17.30
C GLY A 597 -5.61 12.12 -16.58
N LEU A 598 -6.71 11.70 -17.22
CA LEU A 598 -7.63 10.69 -16.68
C LEU A 598 -7.00 9.29 -16.65
N ARG A 599 -6.19 8.91 -17.65
CA ARG A 599 -5.40 7.67 -17.63
C ARG A 599 -4.39 7.64 -16.49
N THR A 600 -3.74 8.77 -16.20
CA THR A 600 -2.85 8.91 -15.05
C THR A 600 -3.62 8.73 -13.74
N THR A 601 -4.79 9.38 -13.63
CA THR A 601 -5.70 9.25 -12.47
C THR A 601 -6.18 7.81 -12.25
N LEU A 602 -6.46 7.07 -13.33
CA LEU A 602 -6.80 5.65 -13.28
C LEU A 602 -5.62 4.81 -12.76
N ALA A 603 -4.41 5.00 -13.29
CA ALA A 603 -3.23 4.27 -12.85
C ALA A 603 -2.91 4.52 -11.36
N ASP A 604 -3.06 5.77 -10.88
CA ASP A 604 -2.92 6.11 -9.46
C ASP A 604 -4.00 5.44 -8.59
N ALA A 605 -5.25 5.36 -9.09
CA ALA A 605 -6.34 4.69 -8.39
C ALA A 605 -6.17 3.15 -8.35
N GLU A 606 -5.73 2.53 -9.44
CA GLU A 606 -5.37 1.11 -9.50
C GLU A 606 -4.20 0.77 -8.55
N ALA A 607 -3.17 1.62 -8.50
CA ALA A 607 -2.07 1.49 -7.54
C ALA A 607 -2.55 1.65 -6.08
N GLY A 608 -3.47 2.58 -5.83
CA GLY A 608 -4.14 2.74 -4.54
C GLY A 608 -4.93 1.50 -4.11
N LEU A 609 -5.71 0.92 -5.04
CA LEU A 609 -6.44 -0.33 -4.84
C LEU A 609 -5.51 -1.51 -4.55
N ALA A 610 -4.43 -1.66 -5.33
CA ALA A 610 -3.43 -2.70 -5.11
C ALA A 610 -2.77 -2.59 -3.72
N SER A 611 -2.42 -1.37 -3.31
CA SER A 611 -1.86 -1.07 -1.99
C SER A 611 -2.84 -1.39 -0.85
N ALA A 612 -4.09 -0.94 -0.96
CA ALA A 612 -5.14 -1.22 0.03
C ALA A 612 -5.45 -2.73 0.14
N THR A 613 -5.50 -3.43 -1.00
CA THR A 613 -5.70 -4.89 -1.05
C THR A 613 -4.53 -5.64 -0.40
N ALA A 614 -3.30 -5.20 -0.65
CA ALA A 614 -2.11 -5.76 0.00
C ALA A 614 -2.12 -5.53 1.53
N ALA A 615 -2.57 -4.36 1.99
CA ALA A 615 -2.72 -4.06 3.42
C ALA A 615 -3.80 -4.95 4.09
N VAL A 616 -4.95 -5.16 3.43
CA VAL A 616 -5.98 -6.10 3.89
C VAL A 616 -5.43 -7.53 3.97
N ALA A 617 -4.70 -7.99 2.96
CA ALA A 617 -4.09 -9.32 2.94
C ALA A 617 -3.04 -9.49 4.05
N ALA A 618 -2.16 -8.51 4.24
CA ALA A 618 -1.16 -8.51 5.31
C ALA A 618 -1.79 -8.54 6.71
N LYS A 619 -2.82 -7.71 6.95
CA LYS A 619 -3.50 -7.68 8.25
C LYS A 619 -4.36 -8.92 8.51
N THR A 620 -4.90 -9.53 7.46
CA THR A 620 -5.55 -10.86 7.55
C THR A 620 -4.55 -11.93 7.98
N ALA A 621 -3.34 -11.94 7.41
CA ALA A 621 -2.29 -12.90 7.80
C ALA A 621 -1.79 -12.68 9.23
N GLU A 622 -1.63 -11.42 9.66
CA GLU A 622 -1.31 -11.07 11.06
C GLU A 622 -2.39 -11.61 12.02
N LEU A 623 -3.67 -11.36 11.70
CA LEU A 623 -4.83 -11.76 12.50
C LEU A 623 -4.93 -13.30 12.61
N THR A 624 -4.68 -14.04 11.53
CA THR A 624 -4.54 -15.51 11.56
C THR A 624 -3.42 -15.94 12.50
N GLY A 625 -2.22 -15.35 12.37
CA GLY A 625 -1.07 -15.65 13.23
C GLY A 625 -1.26 -15.25 14.71
N LEU A 626 -2.19 -14.33 15.01
CA LEU A 626 -2.64 -14.04 16.38
C LEU A 626 -3.66 -15.09 16.87
N GLN A 627 -4.57 -15.55 16.03
CA GLN A 627 -5.55 -16.60 16.38
C GLN A 627 -4.88 -17.96 16.63
N GLU A 628 -3.86 -18.33 15.85
CA GLU A 628 -3.10 -19.58 16.05
C GLU A 628 -2.37 -19.67 17.40
N ARG A 629 -2.01 -18.52 18.00
CA ARG A 629 -1.35 -18.45 19.31
C ARG A 629 -2.32 -18.61 20.48
N LEU A 630 -3.59 -18.24 20.28
CA LEU A 630 -4.63 -18.28 21.31
C LEU A 630 -4.79 -19.68 21.97
N PRO A 631 -4.97 -20.80 21.23
CA PRO A 631 -5.11 -22.12 21.85
C PRO A 631 -3.84 -22.58 22.58
N VAL A 632 -2.66 -22.12 22.17
CA VAL A 632 -1.39 -22.46 22.84
C VAL A 632 -1.28 -21.74 24.18
N LEU A 633 -1.63 -20.45 24.23
CA LEU A 633 -1.68 -19.67 25.49
C LEU A 633 -2.78 -20.18 26.41
N GLN A 634 -3.93 -20.58 25.87
CA GLN A 634 -5.04 -21.10 26.66
C GLN A 634 -4.71 -22.47 27.27
N ALA A 635 -4.07 -23.37 26.51
CA ALA A 635 -3.54 -24.63 27.04
C ALA A 635 -2.44 -24.42 28.11
N ALA A 636 -1.63 -23.37 28.00
CA ALA A 636 -0.64 -23.00 29.02
C ALA A 636 -1.31 -22.48 30.31
N ALA A 637 -2.31 -21.61 30.20
CA ALA A 637 -3.08 -21.11 31.35
C ALA A 637 -3.86 -22.23 32.06
N ASP A 638 -4.48 -23.14 31.31
CA ASP A 638 -5.09 -24.39 31.80
C ASP A 638 -4.08 -25.22 32.62
N THR A 639 -2.87 -25.38 32.09
CA THR A 639 -1.81 -26.19 32.70
C THR A 639 -1.28 -25.54 33.99
N ALA A 640 -1.07 -24.22 33.99
CA ALA A 640 -0.68 -23.48 35.19
C ALA A 640 -1.77 -23.54 36.28
N THR A 641 -3.04 -23.41 35.89
CA THR A 641 -4.19 -23.49 36.81
C THR A 641 -4.33 -24.87 37.44
N ARG A 642 -4.10 -25.94 36.67
CA ARG A 642 -4.03 -27.32 37.21
C ARG A 642 -2.87 -27.48 38.18
N ALA A 643 -1.66 -27.02 37.82
CA ALA A 643 -0.49 -27.12 38.70
C ALA A 643 -0.68 -26.38 40.05
N VAL A 644 -1.33 -25.21 40.05
CA VAL A 644 -1.74 -24.50 41.27
C VAL A 644 -2.71 -25.36 42.10
N THR A 645 -3.73 -25.94 41.47
CA THR A 645 -4.75 -26.79 42.12
C THR A 645 -4.14 -28.05 42.72
N ASP A 646 -3.27 -28.74 41.98
CA ASP A 646 -2.57 -29.95 42.41
C ASP A 646 -1.64 -29.65 43.61
N LYS A 647 -0.91 -28.53 43.57
CA LYS A 647 -0.03 -28.10 44.67
C LYS A 647 -0.82 -27.70 45.93
N GLN A 648 -1.98 -27.08 45.78
CA GLN A 648 -2.91 -26.81 46.89
C GLN A 648 -3.41 -28.12 47.53
N GLY A 649 -3.69 -29.15 46.72
CA GLY A 649 -4.03 -30.51 47.20
C GLY A 649 -2.89 -31.21 47.94
N GLU A 650 -1.65 -31.05 47.47
CA GLU A 650 -0.44 -31.55 48.14
C GLU A 650 -0.27 -30.89 49.52
N ILE A 651 -0.39 -29.56 49.60
CA ILE A 651 -0.30 -28.78 50.86
C ILE A 651 -1.39 -29.21 51.85
N ALA A 652 -2.63 -29.37 51.39
CA ALA A 652 -3.72 -29.86 52.23
C ALA A 652 -3.45 -31.27 52.79
N THR A 653 -2.84 -32.14 51.98
CA THR A 653 -2.45 -33.50 52.40
C THR A 653 -1.33 -33.46 53.44
N LEU A 654 -0.28 -32.66 53.21
CA LEU A 654 0.85 -32.51 54.14
C LEU A 654 0.43 -31.92 55.50
N ASN A 655 -0.49 -30.94 55.50
CA ASN A 655 -1.09 -30.42 56.74
C ASN A 655 -1.86 -31.52 57.49
N ALA A 656 -2.71 -32.28 56.81
CA ALA A 656 -3.47 -33.37 57.42
C ALA A 656 -2.60 -34.55 57.91
N GLU A 657 -1.36 -34.67 57.43
CA GLU A 657 -0.35 -35.59 58.00
C GLU A 657 0.36 -34.99 59.23
N ALA A 658 0.68 -33.69 59.21
CA ALA A 658 1.23 -33.00 60.37
C ALA A 658 0.25 -33.02 61.56
N ASP A 659 -1.04 -32.77 61.34
CA ASP A 659 -2.08 -32.83 62.38
C ASP A 659 -2.18 -34.22 63.02
N LYS A 660 -2.09 -35.29 62.23
CA LYS A 660 -2.08 -36.68 62.72
C LYS A 660 -0.87 -36.96 63.60
N LEU A 661 0.31 -36.46 63.21
CA LEU A 661 1.54 -36.62 63.99
C LEU A 661 1.49 -35.82 65.29
N VAL A 662 0.95 -34.59 65.27
CA VAL A 662 0.71 -33.78 66.48
C VAL A 662 -0.26 -34.48 67.44
N ALA A 663 -1.36 -35.05 66.92
CA ALA A 663 -2.30 -35.82 67.72
C ALA A 663 -1.67 -37.09 68.33
N ALA A 664 -0.85 -37.82 67.56
CA ALA A 664 -0.11 -38.98 68.05
C ALA A 664 0.90 -38.60 69.15
N LEU A 665 1.59 -37.47 69.00
CA LEU A 665 2.54 -36.94 69.99
C LEU A 665 1.82 -36.55 71.30
N GLY A 666 0.64 -35.93 71.23
CA GLY A 666 -0.22 -35.70 72.40
C GLY A 666 -0.65 -37.00 73.10
N GLY A 667 -0.95 -38.04 72.34
CA GLY A 667 -1.22 -39.39 72.85
C GLY A 667 0.00 -40.04 73.53
N LEU A 668 1.19 -39.89 72.96
CA LEU A 668 2.44 -40.37 73.57
C LEU A 668 2.77 -39.64 74.87
N ASN A 669 2.67 -38.30 74.91
CA ASN A 669 2.84 -37.53 76.15
C ASN A 669 1.89 -38.01 77.26
N SER A 670 0.62 -38.26 76.92
CA SER A 670 -0.37 -38.77 77.88
C SER A 670 0.02 -40.15 78.44
N ARG A 671 0.60 -41.04 77.61
CA ARG A 671 1.12 -42.35 78.04
C ARG A 671 2.38 -42.24 78.90
N ILE A 672 3.29 -41.31 78.59
CA ILE A 672 4.48 -41.01 79.41
C ILE A 672 4.04 -40.61 80.81
N THR A 673 3.14 -39.63 80.95
CA THR A 673 2.64 -39.14 82.24
C THR A 673 1.99 -40.26 83.06
N ALA A 674 1.23 -41.16 82.42
CA ALA A 674 0.63 -42.31 83.10
C ALA A 674 1.69 -43.28 83.66
N LYS A 675 2.72 -43.65 82.88
CA LYS A 675 3.79 -44.54 83.34
C LYS A 675 4.71 -43.90 84.38
N GLU A 676 4.94 -42.59 84.34
CA GLU A 676 5.68 -41.88 85.38
C GLU A 676 4.93 -41.91 86.74
N ALA A 677 3.60 -41.82 86.73
CA ALA A 677 2.79 -41.99 87.93
C ALA A 677 2.80 -43.44 88.46
N GLU A 678 2.82 -44.44 87.57
CA GLU A 678 2.93 -45.86 87.90
C GLU A 678 4.26 -46.19 88.59
N VAL A 679 5.39 -45.70 88.04
CA VAL A 679 6.72 -45.80 88.64
C VAL A 679 6.74 -45.21 90.05
N LEU A 680 6.15 -44.02 90.24
CA LEU A 680 6.07 -43.37 91.54
C LEU A 680 5.22 -44.17 92.55
N ALA A 681 4.11 -44.78 92.11
CA ALA A 681 3.27 -45.63 92.95
C ALA A 681 4.01 -46.89 93.42
N LEU A 682 4.80 -47.52 92.54
CA LEU A 682 5.58 -48.72 92.86
C LEU A 682 6.73 -48.41 93.83
N GLN A 683 7.46 -47.29 93.65
CA GLN A 683 8.50 -46.84 94.58
C GLN A 683 7.98 -46.68 96.02
N ASN A 684 6.77 -46.12 96.18
CA ASN A 684 6.14 -45.93 97.48
C ASN A 684 5.71 -47.26 98.15
N ARG A 685 5.59 -48.36 97.41
CA ARG A 685 5.27 -49.71 97.96
C ARG A 685 6.51 -50.49 98.38
N VAL A 686 7.62 -50.38 97.65
CA VAL A 686 8.86 -51.13 97.92
C VAL A 686 9.60 -50.64 99.17
N ALA A 687 9.63 -49.32 99.42
CA ALA A 687 10.36 -48.71 100.54
C ALA A 687 9.95 -49.20 101.96
N PRO A 688 8.66 -49.29 102.34
CA PRO A 688 8.26 -49.75 103.67
C PRO A 688 8.56 -51.23 103.93
N LEU A 689 8.43 -52.10 102.92
CA LEU A 689 8.70 -53.54 103.07
C LEU A 689 10.18 -53.82 103.34
N LEU A 690 11.09 -53.10 102.66
CA LEU A 690 12.54 -53.15 102.95
C LEU A 690 12.86 -52.73 104.39
N THR A 691 12.05 -51.83 104.97
CA THR A 691 12.22 -51.39 106.37
C THR A 691 11.76 -52.48 107.35
N GLN A 692 10.64 -53.16 107.07
CA GLN A 692 10.16 -54.27 107.89
C GLN A 692 11.11 -55.48 107.88
N LEU A 693 11.67 -55.83 106.71
CA LEU A 693 12.57 -56.98 106.57
C LEU A 693 13.84 -56.84 107.42
N ASN A 694 14.40 -55.62 107.49
CA ASN A 694 15.54 -55.31 108.36
C ASN A 694 15.19 -55.39 109.86
N GLY A 695 13.98 -54.99 110.26
CA GLY A 695 13.52 -55.08 111.65
C GLY A 695 13.40 -56.53 112.13
N LEU A 696 12.73 -57.39 111.36
CA LEU A 696 12.54 -58.81 111.70
C LEU A 696 13.87 -59.55 111.85
N ASN A 697 14.86 -59.26 111.00
CA ASN A 697 16.19 -59.87 111.07
C ASN A 697 16.93 -59.52 112.39
N GLY A 698 16.65 -58.36 112.99
CA GLY A 698 17.20 -57.97 114.29
C GLY A 698 16.53 -58.69 115.48
N GLU A 699 15.25 -59.02 115.39
CA GLU A 699 14.53 -59.74 116.45
C GLU A 699 14.95 -61.23 116.52
N ILE A 700 15.22 -61.86 115.38
CA ILE A 700 15.65 -63.27 115.29
C ILE A 700 16.92 -63.50 116.12
N SER A 701 18.00 -62.75 115.84
CA SER A 701 19.29 -62.93 116.53
C SER A 701 19.27 -62.61 118.02
N ALA A 702 18.28 -61.84 118.50
CA ALA A 702 18.10 -61.61 119.94
C ALA A 702 17.58 -62.86 120.66
N VAL A 703 16.70 -63.65 120.02
CA VAL A 703 16.12 -64.88 120.63
C VAL A 703 17.14 -66.02 120.63
N GLU A 704 17.93 -66.17 119.57
CA GLU A 704 19.04 -67.15 119.50
C GLU A 704 20.03 -67.00 120.68
N ALA A 705 20.36 -65.75 121.04
CA ALA A 705 21.26 -65.45 122.14
C ALA A 705 20.68 -65.85 123.52
N GLN A 706 19.37 -65.70 123.74
CA GLN A 706 18.72 -66.11 124.99
C GLN A 706 18.72 -67.64 125.16
N LEU A 707 18.42 -68.39 124.10
CA LEU A 707 18.43 -69.86 124.09
C LEU A 707 19.75 -70.44 124.60
N LYS A 708 20.87 -69.91 124.09
CA LYS A 708 22.22 -70.34 124.44
C LYS A 708 22.56 -70.14 125.92
N THR A 709 21.96 -69.15 126.57
CA THR A 709 22.17 -68.87 128.00
C THR A 709 21.44 -69.89 128.87
N LEU A 710 20.17 -70.18 128.57
CA LEU A 710 19.33 -71.11 129.33
C LEU A 710 19.89 -72.55 129.31
N GLN A 711 20.40 -73.00 128.16
CA GLN A 711 21.06 -74.30 128.01
C GLN A 711 22.29 -74.46 128.94
N GLY A 712 23.06 -73.39 129.16
CA GLY A 712 24.19 -73.39 130.09
C GLY A 712 23.78 -73.51 131.57
N GLN A 713 22.63 -72.93 131.93
CA GLN A 713 22.10 -73.01 133.30
C GLN A 713 21.63 -74.43 133.64
N LEU A 714 20.90 -75.09 132.73
CA LEU A 714 20.40 -76.46 132.94
C LEU A 714 21.53 -77.45 133.27
N THR A 715 22.63 -77.37 132.53
CA THR A 715 23.83 -78.22 132.69
C THR A 715 24.48 -78.08 134.08
N THR A 716 24.26 -76.95 134.76
CA THR A 716 24.84 -76.71 136.10
C THR A 716 24.06 -77.43 137.21
N LEU A 717 22.73 -77.50 137.09
CA LEU A 717 21.87 -78.08 138.13
C LEU A 717 21.94 -79.61 138.18
N ASP A 718 22.06 -80.29 137.03
CA ASP A 718 22.24 -81.76 136.96
C ASP A 718 23.41 -82.24 137.84
N LYS A 719 24.50 -81.47 137.87
CA LYS A 719 25.65 -81.76 138.72
C LYS A 719 25.31 -81.64 140.21
N GLN A 720 24.56 -80.61 140.60
CA GLN A 720 24.20 -80.36 141.99
C GLN A 720 23.27 -81.45 142.56
N VAL A 721 22.30 -81.94 141.77
CA VAL A 721 21.45 -83.09 142.13
C VAL A 721 22.31 -84.34 142.36
N THR A 722 23.27 -84.59 141.48
CA THR A 722 24.15 -85.77 141.53
C THR A 722 25.03 -85.78 142.80
N ASP A 723 25.64 -84.64 143.15
CA ASP A 723 26.55 -84.55 144.29
C ASP A 723 25.81 -84.73 145.64
N ALA A 724 24.61 -84.14 145.80
CA ALA A 724 23.81 -84.25 147.03
C ALA A 724 23.37 -85.71 147.33
N GLN A 725 23.00 -86.47 146.30
CA GLN A 725 22.65 -87.90 146.45
C GLN A 725 23.81 -88.78 146.94
N ALA A 726 25.06 -88.33 146.83
CA ALA A 726 26.21 -89.08 147.34
C ALA A 726 26.41 -88.91 148.86
N VAL A 727 26.14 -87.70 149.38
CA VAL A 727 26.29 -87.38 150.82
C VAL A 727 25.30 -88.18 151.67
N LEU A 728 24.04 -88.23 151.25
CA LEU A 728 22.96 -88.91 152.00
C LEU A 728 23.29 -90.38 152.32
N ARG A 729 23.84 -91.11 151.33
CA ARG A 729 24.26 -92.52 151.47
C ARG A 729 25.42 -92.75 152.45
N GLY A 730 26.23 -91.73 152.74
CA GLY A 730 27.33 -91.81 153.70
C GLY A 730 26.85 -91.83 155.14
N LEU A 731 25.85 -91.00 155.46
CA LEU A 731 25.35 -90.80 156.82
C LEU A 731 24.58 -92.04 157.34
N GLU A 732 23.78 -92.68 156.48
CA GLU A 732 23.04 -93.91 156.84
C GLU A 732 23.96 -95.06 157.30
N ALA A 733 25.12 -95.20 156.66
CA ALA A 733 26.09 -96.24 156.98
C ALA A 733 26.71 -96.04 158.39
N GLN A 734 27.00 -94.79 158.76
CA GLN A 734 27.62 -94.43 160.03
C GLN A 734 26.70 -94.74 161.22
N LYS A 735 25.40 -94.41 161.10
CA LYS A 735 24.36 -94.67 162.13
C LYS A 735 24.26 -96.15 162.51
N LYS A 736 24.47 -97.05 161.55
CA LYS A 736 24.40 -98.50 161.76
C LYS A 736 25.51 -99.00 162.69
N ALA A 737 26.75 -98.57 162.48
CA ALA A 737 27.92 -99.07 163.20
C ALA A 737 27.88 -98.79 164.72
N ASN A 738 27.47 -97.59 165.12
CA ASN A 738 27.40 -97.19 166.54
C ASN A 738 26.41 -98.06 167.35
N LYS A 739 25.29 -98.47 166.74
CA LYS A 739 24.23 -99.25 167.38
C LYS A 739 24.70 -100.65 167.80
N ASP A 740 25.55 -101.26 166.97
CA ASP A 740 26.13 -102.58 167.24
C ASP A 740 27.17 -102.49 168.38
N ALA A 741 27.94 -101.40 168.46
CA ALA A 741 28.92 -101.16 169.53
C ALA A 741 28.27 -101.00 170.92
N ILE A 742 27.20 -100.18 171.05
CA ILE A 742 26.44 -99.99 172.31
C ILE A 742 25.95 -101.34 172.87
N THR A 743 25.54 -102.23 171.97
CA THR A 743 25.05 -103.58 172.31
C THR A 743 26.16 -104.49 172.87
N ALA A 744 27.41 -104.30 172.41
CA ALA A 744 28.56 -105.07 172.89
C ALA A 744 28.99 -104.66 174.31
N GLN A 745 29.24 -103.36 174.57
CA GLN A 745 29.73 -102.90 175.87
C GLN A 745 28.78 -103.27 177.03
N ARG A 746 27.45 -103.18 176.86
CA ARG A 746 26.48 -103.58 177.90
C ARG A 746 26.65 -105.03 178.38
N LYS A 747 27.06 -105.94 177.49
CA LYS A 747 27.27 -107.36 177.82
C LYS A 747 28.51 -107.58 178.70
N THR A 748 29.51 -106.71 178.56
CA THR A 748 30.74 -106.73 179.35
C THR A 748 30.49 -106.31 180.81
N VAL A 749 29.59 -105.34 181.04
CA VAL A 749 29.23 -104.84 182.39
C VAL A 749 28.72 -105.97 183.28
N ASN A 750 27.64 -106.65 182.88
CA ASN A 750 27.03 -107.74 183.66
C ASN A 750 28.06 -108.83 184.03
N THR A 751 28.96 -109.17 183.09
CA THR A 751 29.98 -110.21 183.23
C THR A 751 31.05 -109.88 184.29
N LEU A 752 31.18 -108.60 184.68
CA LEU A 752 32.08 -108.15 185.74
C LEU A 752 31.38 -108.10 187.11
N GLU A 753 30.08 -107.79 187.15
CA GLU A 753 29.28 -107.76 188.38
C GLU A 753 29.14 -109.16 189.01
N ASP A 754 28.87 -110.19 188.20
CA ASP A 754 28.81 -111.59 188.66
C ASP A 754 30.11 -112.03 189.38
N LYS A 755 31.27 -111.63 188.84
CA LYS A 755 32.59 -111.95 189.40
C LYS A 755 32.84 -111.24 190.73
N LEU A 756 32.33 -110.01 190.88
CA LEU A 756 32.46 -109.25 192.14
C LEU A 756 31.65 -109.89 193.27
N GLY A 757 30.46 -110.42 192.97
CA GLY A 757 29.63 -111.14 193.94
C GLY A 757 30.31 -112.40 194.49
N ALA A 758 30.95 -113.19 193.63
CA ALA A 758 31.64 -114.42 194.03
C ALA A 758 32.77 -114.18 195.04
N VAL A 759 33.61 -113.16 194.83
CA VAL A 759 34.74 -112.82 195.72
C VAL A 759 34.25 -112.40 197.11
N GLN A 760 33.13 -111.67 197.20
CA GLN A 760 32.55 -111.26 198.49
C GLN A 760 32.04 -112.46 199.31
N GLY A 761 31.53 -113.50 198.65
CA GLY A 761 31.13 -114.75 199.31
C GLY A 761 32.30 -115.45 200.01
N GLN A 762 33.48 -115.49 199.37
CA GLN A 762 34.68 -116.15 199.91
C GLN A 762 35.21 -115.45 201.17
N ILE A 763 35.23 -114.11 201.21
CA ILE A 763 35.64 -113.33 202.39
C ILE A 763 34.78 -113.72 203.61
N LYS A 764 33.46 -113.85 203.40
CA LYS A 764 32.48 -114.12 204.45
C LYS A 764 32.63 -115.50 205.10
N ALA A 765 33.19 -116.48 204.38
CA ALA A 765 33.48 -117.80 204.92
C ALA A 765 34.70 -117.80 205.87
N ILE A 766 35.75 -117.05 205.53
CA ILE A 766 36.99 -116.95 206.32
C ILE A 766 36.73 -116.28 207.68
N ASP A 767 35.98 -115.17 207.68
CA ASP A 767 35.63 -114.45 208.93
C ASP A 767 34.87 -115.35 209.93
N GLY A 768 34.16 -116.39 209.44
CA GLY A 768 33.46 -117.37 210.29
C GLY A 768 34.37 -118.37 211.01
N GLN A 769 35.50 -118.77 210.41
CA GLN A 769 36.42 -119.75 211.02
C GLN A 769 37.24 -119.18 212.18
N ILE A 770 37.47 -117.87 212.19
CA ILE A 770 38.32 -117.19 213.20
C ILE A 770 37.66 -117.21 214.60
N LEU A 771 36.33 -117.22 214.69
CA LEU A 771 35.61 -117.02 215.95
C LEU A 771 35.55 -118.24 216.91
N LEU A 772 35.89 -119.45 216.43
CA LEU A 772 35.63 -120.71 217.16
C LEU A 772 36.88 -121.37 217.80
N GLY A 773 38.04 -120.72 217.78
CA GLY A 773 39.18 -121.10 218.63
C GLY A 773 39.97 -122.35 218.23
N GLY A 774 39.63 -123.05 217.13
CA GLY A 774 40.53 -124.00 216.47
C GLY A 774 40.09 -125.47 216.34
N CYS A 775 38.84 -125.84 216.64
CA CYS A 775 38.31 -127.14 216.26
C CYS A 775 37.91 -127.18 214.77
N VAL A 776 37.99 -128.38 214.17
CA VAL A 776 37.85 -128.61 212.72
C VAL A 776 36.49 -129.23 212.38
N ALA A 777 35.91 -128.74 211.29
CA ALA A 777 35.19 -129.53 210.29
C ALA A 777 35.77 -129.15 208.92
#